data_AF-A0A517XNU6-F1
#
_entry.id   AF-A0A517XNU6-F1
#
_cell.length_a   1.000
_cell.length_b   1.000
_cell.length_c   1.000
_cell.angle_alpha   90.00
_cell.angle_beta   90.00
_cell.angle_gamma   90.00
#
_symmetry.space_group_name_H-M   'P 1'
#
loop_
_entity.id
_entity.type
_entity.pdbx_description
1 polymer ?
#
loop_
_entity_poly.entity_id
_entity_poly.type
_entity_poly.pdbx_seq_one_letter_code
_entity_poly.pdbx_strand_id
1 'polypeptide(L)'
;MTRTTAAVVVALVAAAAVAQTRRPAPPAGAPVVSRLAAHLGDKALVDELKLSDEQVKALRNAAAKSPGGESAIAAKVKEVLSAEQYARAVQLMAQDALRTGRGAVVTPSALVTVPAATLRRYPELVEAANLTREQKRRAAGGPAQPNPNFGGPQPAEMSYGGLPGGAHILLTPEQTAALTRFVGPLRTAPFGVAPGPTDATVTAMRPTFAGNGPPWQRVMTAVNNRGELKLNEKQVTTLNDLSNRARGVVRFNADGSAPNPPPQPLSPADTEKELAKALNPEQMTRLKQIERWQQLPPGGDATAKFDLPGVTTEVGLDSRQKTDLKAVSAAHRARAAAALKAAKSAADLKVELAAARADTDVAVDKLLSDAQRSKLGELFGADYRGGPARNDNDIFRRIRSASYGMYQFELMIVNRFGGTAEDLRLSEEQKAAFTAAERDYYQQQRNGGVDYEAPEAELAKKMGEQSKAMQKVFDDVFTADQKKRFRELCIQARQALNAQQLGTGGMYPATGVPGVADELKLTAEQRKRIRETGDEDAVLTAEQQSQLKRMTGVPIAGGFNFGGGGRSRPTPPSARLLLLHAGAAHADLGLNAEQAFLIAETIEEHAAELRPPTTGRTGELGGYVEPPQPEAVEDTVKACEKAVNTVLTAAQRDRLGQLVLQVAAHGSLTTTFARPEVAAKLALTVEQKATLAEIAADFRARVAQVNGLPGTAGWMELRQKAIADARTSARERMTAVLTATQARAWRALTGPECPAVAAAASGDAAGDP
;
A
#
# COMPACT_ATOMS: atom_id res chain seq x y z
N MET A 1 -42.08 -16.73 37.08
CA MET A 1 -40.66 -16.77 37.52
C MET A 1 -39.91 -17.74 36.61
N THR A 2 -39.20 -17.23 35.58
CA THR A 2 -38.11 -17.87 34.80
C THR A 2 -37.93 -17.18 33.43
N ARG A 3 -37.58 -15.88 33.40
CA ARG A 3 -37.08 -15.19 32.19
C ARG A 3 -36.19 -14.00 32.57
N THR A 4 -35.06 -14.25 33.24
CA THR A 4 -34.13 -13.17 33.60
C THR A 4 -32.64 -13.57 33.57
N THR A 5 -32.28 -14.71 32.99
CA THR A 5 -30.88 -15.22 33.05
C THR A 5 -30.13 -15.16 31.72
N ALA A 6 -30.80 -14.88 30.60
CA ALA A 6 -30.16 -14.90 29.26
C ALA A 6 -29.49 -13.57 28.85
N ALA A 7 -29.87 -12.44 29.44
CA ALA A 7 -29.36 -11.12 29.04
C ALA A 7 -28.00 -10.76 29.68
N VAL A 8 -27.64 -11.36 30.82
CA VAL A 8 -26.38 -11.07 31.55
C VAL A 8 -25.18 -11.83 30.94
N VAL A 9 -25.42 -12.97 30.29
CA VAL A 9 -24.36 -13.76 29.64
C VAL A 9 -23.91 -13.14 28.31
N VAL A 10 -24.79 -12.48 27.57
CA VAL A 10 -24.46 -11.81 26.29
C VAL A 10 -23.68 -10.50 26.52
N ALA A 11 -23.95 -9.78 27.61
CA ALA A 11 -23.22 -8.54 27.96
C ALA A 11 -21.79 -8.80 28.46
N LEU A 12 -21.54 -9.93 29.16
CA LEU A 12 -20.20 -10.33 29.61
C LEU A 12 -19.30 -10.87 28.48
N VAL A 13 -19.89 -11.44 27.42
CA VAL A 13 -19.14 -11.88 26.22
C VAL A 13 -18.81 -10.71 25.30
N ALA A 14 -19.65 -9.67 25.23
CA ALA A 14 -19.40 -8.47 24.42
C ALA A 14 -18.33 -7.53 25.01
N ALA A 15 -18.19 -7.47 26.35
CA ALA A 15 -17.18 -6.63 27.01
C ALA A 15 -15.74 -7.15 26.87
N ALA A 16 -15.54 -8.45 26.60
CA ALA A 16 -14.21 -9.03 26.37
C ALA A 16 -13.71 -8.88 24.92
N ALA A 17 -14.58 -8.48 23.98
CA ALA A 17 -14.27 -8.43 22.54
C ALA A 17 -13.71 -7.07 22.06
N VAL A 18 -13.68 -6.04 22.90
CA VAL A 18 -13.26 -4.67 22.50
C VAL A 18 -11.82 -4.34 22.91
N ALA A 19 -11.07 -5.28 23.50
CA ALA A 19 -9.72 -5.04 24.02
C ALA A 19 -8.62 -5.96 23.42
N GLN A 20 -8.61 -6.16 22.10
CA GLN A 20 -7.43 -6.72 21.40
C GLN A 20 -6.70 -5.65 20.59
N THR A 21 -6.23 -4.63 21.29
CA THR A 21 -5.04 -3.88 20.86
C THR A 21 -3.88 -4.87 20.72
N ARG A 22 -2.98 -4.66 19.75
CA ARG A 22 -1.69 -5.38 19.59
C ARG A 22 -1.23 -5.92 20.95
N ARG A 23 -1.17 -7.26 21.10
CA ARG A 23 -0.72 -7.86 22.37
C ARG A 23 0.57 -7.14 22.80
N PRO A 24 0.63 -6.61 24.03
CA PRO A 24 1.83 -5.95 24.50
C PRO A 24 2.99 -6.90 24.31
N ALA A 25 4.09 -6.34 23.84
CA ALA A 25 5.29 -7.12 23.60
C ALA A 25 5.73 -7.74 24.94
N PRO A 26 6.12 -9.02 25.00
CA PRO A 26 6.39 -9.66 26.28
C PRO A 26 7.50 -8.92 27.05
N PRO A 27 7.48 -8.96 28.39
CA PRO A 27 8.49 -8.31 29.21
C PRO A 27 9.89 -8.84 28.88
N ALA A 28 10.92 -8.01 29.16
CA ALA A 28 12.30 -8.44 28.98
C ALA A 28 12.59 -9.66 29.88
N GLY A 29 13.25 -10.68 29.33
CA GLY A 29 13.54 -11.93 30.05
C GLY A 29 12.44 -12.98 29.99
N ALA A 30 11.35 -12.76 29.25
CA ALA A 30 10.32 -13.78 29.03
C ALA A 30 10.91 -14.97 28.25
N PRO A 31 10.66 -16.23 28.67
CA PRO A 31 11.15 -17.38 27.93
C PRO A 31 10.54 -17.43 26.53
N VAL A 32 11.34 -17.75 25.50
CA VAL A 32 10.87 -17.68 24.10
C VAL A 32 9.65 -18.58 23.84
N VAL A 33 9.60 -19.73 24.53
CA VAL A 33 8.52 -20.71 24.42
C VAL A 33 7.16 -20.21 24.92
N SER A 34 7.13 -19.16 25.74
CA SER A 34 5.87 -18.54 26.22
C SER A 34 4.99 -18.00 25.08
N ARG A 35 5.59 -17.75 23.90
CA ARG A 35 4.89 -17.34 22.68
C ARG A 35 3.99 -18.44 22.10
N LEU A 36 4.24 -19.72 22.41
CA LEU A 36 3.54 -20.85 21.79
C LEU A 36 2.02 -20.72 21.90
N ALA A 37 1.52 -20.25 23.05
CA ALA A 37 0.09 -20.13 23.30
C ALA A 37 -0.63 -19.17 22.33
N ALA A 38 0.07 -18.18 21.76
CA ALA A 38 -0.51 -17.28 20.76
C ALA A 38 -0.74 -17.96 19.40
N HIS A 39 -0.02 -19.06 19.15
CA HIS A 39 -0.01 -19.74 17.86
C HIS A 39 -0.74 -21.09 17.87
N LEU A 40 -1.41 -21.46 18.98
CA LEU A 40 -2.12 -22.74 19.09
C LEU A 40 -3.36 -22.87 18.18
N GLY A 41 -3.74 -21.83 17.45
CA GLY A 41 -4.75 -21.96 16.37
C GLY A 41 -4.16 -22.15 14.99
N ASP A 42 -2.83 -22.13 14.84
CA ASP A 42 -2.14 -22.56 13.64
C ASP A 42 -2.10 -24.09 13.60
N LYS A 43 -2.91 -24.69 12.71
CA LYS A 43 -2.98 -26.14 12.56
C LYS A 43 -1.64 -26.75 12.12
N ALA A 44 -0.89 -26.07 11.24
CA ALA A 44 0.39 -26.58 10.79
C ALA A 44 1.42 -26.63 11.93
N LEU A 45 1.37 -25.66 12.86
CA LEU A 45 2.19 -25.70 14.07
C LEU A 45 1.79 -26.81 15.04
N VAL A 46 0.48 -26.99 15.27
CA VAL A 46 -0.05 -28.07 16.10
C VAL A 46 0.34 -29.44 15.55
N ASP A 47 0.23 -29.62 14.24
CA ASP A 47 0.60 -30.87 13.55
C ASP A 47 2.12 -31.11 13.58
N GLU A 48 2.93 -30.07 13.35
CA GLU A 48 4.41 -30.16 13.41
C GLU A 48 4.91 -30.55 14.80
N LEU A 49 4.30 -30.00 15.86
CA LEU A 49 4.60 -30.35 17.25
C LEU A 49 3.89 -31.63 17.71
N LYS A 50 3.03 -32.22 16.86
CA LYS A 50 2.21 -33.41 17.18
C LYS A 50 1.44 -33.24 18.50
N LEU A 51 0.84 -32.08 18.72
CA LEU A 51 0.11 -31.82 19.97
C LEU A 51 -1.25 -32.50 19.94
N SER A 52 -1.64 -33.13 21.05
CA SER A 52 -3.01 -33.62 21.22
C SER A 52 -4.00 -32.47 21.50
N ASP A 53 -5.29 -32.70 21.28
CA ASP A 53 -6.35 -31.72 21.57
C ASP A 53 -6.35 -31.33 23.07
N GLU A 54 -6.04 -32.28 23.95
CA GLU A 54 -5.90 -32.04 25.40
C GLU A 54 -4.71 -31.13 25.70
N GLN A 55 -3.56 -31.34 25.04
CA GLN A 55 -2.39 -30.48 25.19
C GLN A 55 -2.71 -29.06 24.70
N VAL A 56 -3.33 -28.92 23.52
CA VAL A 56 -3.75 -27.62 22.96
C VAL A 56 -4.71 -26.90 23.92
N LYS A 57 -5.72 -27.62 24.44
CA LYS A 57 -6.69 -27.09 25.40
C LYS A 57 -6.02 -26.66 26.71
N ALA A 58 -5.12 -27.47 27.25
CA ALA A 58 -4.39 -27.17 28.48
C ALA A 58 -3.55 -25.90 28.36
N LEU A 59 -2.83 -25.74 27.24
CA LEU A 59 -2.00 -24.56 26.99
C LEU A 59 -2.82 -23.29 26.72
N ARG A 60 -3.95 -23.38 25.99
CA ARG A 60 -4.89 -22.26 25.82
C ARG A 60 -5.46 -21.80 27.16
N ASN A 61 -5.86 -22.74 28.01
CA ASN A 61 -6.37 -22.44 29.34
C ASN A 61 -5.32 -21.76 30.23
N ALA A 62 -4.07 -22.18 30.15
CA ALA A 62 -2.98 -21.55 30.91
C ALA A 62 -2.74 -20.10 30.50
N ALA A 63 -2.78 -19.82 29.19
CA ALA A 63 -2.65 -18.46 28.67
C ALA A 63 -3.86 -17.57 29.02
N ALA A 64 -5.08 -18.11 29.00
CA ALA A 64 -6.28 -17.39 29.41
C ALA A 64 -6.26 -17.02 30.91
N LYS A 65 -5.70 -17.89 31.75
CA LYS A 65 -5.62 -17.69 33.21
C LYS A 65 -4.45 -16.80 33.66
N SER A 66 -3.47 -16.54 32.79
CA SER A 66 -2.24 -15.83 33.14
C SER A 66 -1.96 -14.65 32.18
N PRO A 67 -2.85 -13.64 32.08
CA PRO A 67 -2.58 -12.46 31.27
C PRO A 67 -1.34 -11.72 31.82
N GLY A 68 -0.25 -11.71 31.05
CA GLY A 68 1.04 -11.15 31.48
C GLY A 68 1.89 -12.09 32.38
N GLY A 69 1.58 -13.38 32.41
CA GLY A 69 2.32 -14.40 33.16
C GLY A 69 3.19 -15.30 32.26
N GLU A 70 4.10 -14.73 31.47
CA GLU A 70 4.91 -15.46 30.48
C GLU A 70 5.69 -16.63 31.10
N SER A 71 6.23 -16.45 32.31
CA SER A 71 6.92 -17.52 33.04
C SER A 71 5.98 -18.66 33.44
N ALA A 72 4.74 -18.35 33.84
CA ALA A 72 3.74 -19.37 34.17
C ALA A 72 3.29 -20.14 32.93
N ILE A 73 3.17 -19.45 31.79
CA ILE A 73 2.89 -20.09 30.50
C ILE A 73 4.06 -21.01 30.11
N ALA A 74 5.31 -20.54 30.19
CA ALA A 74 6.48 -21.35 29.86
C ALA A 74 6.61 -22.59 30.75
N ALA A 75 6.36 -22.46 32.06
CA ALA A 75 6.33 -23.59 32.99
C ALA A 75 5.25 -24.62 32.60
N LYS A 76 4.05 -24.15 32.23
CA LYS A 76 2.99 -25.05 31.76
C LYS A 76 3.34 -25.73 30.43
N VAL A 77 3.97 -25.01 29.50
CA VAL A 77 4.46 -25.62 28.26
C VAL A 77 5.43 -26.75 28.55
N LYS A 78 6.36 -26.55 29.50
CA LYS A 78 7.31 -27.59 29.91
C LYS A 78 6.66 -28.78 30.61
N GLU A 79 5.59 -28.56 31.38
CA GLU A 79 4.83 -29.61 32.06
C GLU A 79 4.01 -30.47 31.08
N VAL A 80 3.39 -29.83 30.08
CA VAL A 80 2.41 -30.47 29.17
C VAL A 80 3.08 -31.15 27.98
N LEU A 81 4.21 -30.64 27.51
CA LEU A 81 4.91 -31.17 26.33
C LEU A 81 5.95 -32.22 26.72
N SER A 82 6.14 -33.23 25.86
CA SER A 82 7.31 -34.12 25.98
C SER A 82 8.61 -33.33 25.80
N ALA A 83 9.75 -33.91 26.21
CA ALA A 83 11.05 -33.25 26.07
C ALA A 83 11.36 -32.88 24.61
N GLU A 84 11.04 -33.78 23.65
CA GLU A 84 11.22 -33.54 22.22
C GLU A 84 10.28 -32.43 21.70
N GLN A 85 9.00 -32.47 22.09
CA GLN A 85 8.01 -31.45 21.73
C GLN A 85 8.41 -30.09 22.28
N TYR A 86 8.89 -30.03 23.52
CA TYR A 86 9.36 -28.81 24.15
C TYR A 86 10.58 -28.24 23.42
N ALA A 87 11.57 -29.08 23.12
CA ALA A 87 12.76 -28.65 22.37
C ALA A 87 12.39 -28.07 20.99
N ARG A 88 11.49 -28.74 20.25
CA ARG A 88 11.01 -28.23 18.96
C ARG A 88 10.17 -26.96 19.12
N ALA A 89 9.34 -26.86 20.16
CA ALA A 89 8.57 -25.64 20.43
C ALA A 89 9.48 -24.43 20.71
N VAL A 90 10.58 -24.62 21.45
CA VAL A 90 11.60 -23.57 21.67
C VAL A 90 12.21 -23.13 20.35
N GLN A 91 12.59 -24.07 19.48
CA GLN A 91 13.12 -23.78 18.14
C GLN A 91 12.14 -22.96 17.30
N LEU A 92 10.87 -23.38 17.21
CA LEU A 92 9.86 -22.70 16.42
C LEU A 92 9.54 -21.32 16.97
N MET A 93 9.47 -21.15 18.30
CA MET A 93 9.23 -19.84 18.88
C MET A 93 10.44 -18.91 18.78
N ALA A 94 11.66 -19.46 18.76
CA ALA A 94 12.87 -18.71 18.41
C ALA A 94 12.81 -18.21 16.96
N GLN A 95 12.35 -19.05 16.02
CA GLN A 95 12.12 -18.61 14.65
C GLN A 95 11.07 -17.48 14.58
N ASP A 96 9.91 -17.64 15.23
CA ASP A 96 8.89 -16.57 15.27
C ASP A 96 9.41 -15.26 15.93
N ALA A 97 10.26 -15.36 16.95
CA ALA A 97 10.88 -14.20 17.58
C ALA A 97 11.93 -13.49 16.70
N LEU A 98 12.68 -14.26 15.90
CA LEU A 98 13.72 -13.76 14.99
C LEU A 98 13.17 -13.22 13.67
N ARG A 99 11.91 -13.51 13.36
CA ARG A 99 11.19 -12.96 12.20
C ARG A 99 11.05 -11.44 12.34
N THR A 100 12.02 -10.69 11.80
CA THR A 100 12.00 -9.23 11.82
C THR A 100 11.02 -8.70 10.77
N GLY A 101 9.95 -8.02 11.21
CA GLY A 101 9.03 -7.32 10.31
C GLY A 101 7.89 -8.19 9.75
N ARG A 102 7.60 -8.02 8.44
CA ARG A 102 6.40 -8.58 7.76
C ARG A 102 6.65 -9.93 7.06
N GLY A 103 7.87 -10.45 7.03
CA GLY A 103 8.14 -11.75 6.39
C GLY A 103 7.41 -12.88 7.09
N ALA A 104 6.90 -13.89 6.37
CA ALA A 104 6.08 -14.96 6.93
C ALA A 104 6.90 -16.10 7.56
N VAL A 105 8.19 -16.19 7.20
CA VAL A 105 9.17 -17.19 7.66
C VAL A 105 10.52 -16.53 8.00
N VAL A 106 11.37 -17.22 8.76
CA VAL A 106 12.74 -16.77 9.03
C VAL A 106 13.62 -17.11 7.83
N THR A 107 14.35 -16.13 7.31
CA THR A 107 15.37 -16.35 6.29
C THR A 107 16.74 -16.59 6.92
N PRO A 108 17.68 -17.26 6.24
CA PRO A 108 19.06 -17.35 6.70
C PRO A 108 19.69 -15.98 6.98
N SER A 109 19.34 -14.95 6.21
CA SER A 109 19.81 -13.57 6.43
C SER A 109 19.30 -12.96 7.73
N ALA A 110 18.11 -13.33 8.22
CA ALA A 110 17.60 -12.87 9.52
C ALA A 110 18.40 -13.44 10.71
N LEU A 111 19.20 -14.49 10.49
CA LEU A 111 20.10 -15.05 11.49
C LEU A 111 21.46 -14.33 11.55
N VAL A 112 21.80 -13.52 10.54
CA VAL A 112 23.06 -12.76 10.50
C VAL A 112 22.94 -11.46 11.30
N THR A 113 21.75 -10.86 11.31
CA THR A 113 21.51 -9.53 11.90
C THR A 113 20.25 -9.54 12.77
N VAL A 114 20.42 -9.63 14.09
CA VAL A 114 19.30 -9.80 15.04
C VAL A 114 18.99 -8.48 15.76
N PRO A 115 17.72 -8.03 15.86
CA PRO A 115 17.41 -6.81 16.61
C PRO A 115 17.82 -6.94 18.08
N ALA A 116 18.51 -5.94 18.64
CA ALA A 116 18.86 -5.91 20.06
C ALA A 116 17.60 -6.04 20.95
N ALA A 117 16.47 -5.48 20.53
CA ALA A 117 15.21 -5.59 21.27
C ALA A 117 14.71 -7.05 21.36
N THR A 118 14.95 -7.87 20.34
CA THR A 118 14.62 -9.30 20.35
C THR A 118 15.55 -10.04 21.30
N LEU A 119 16.86 -9.79 21.23
CA LEU A 119 17.86 -10.38 22.13
C LEU A 119 17.65 -10.00 23.59
N ARG A 120 17.29 -8.73 23.86
CA ARG A 120 16.91 -8.24 25.20
C ARG A 120 15.71 -8.98 25.77
N ARG A 121 14.76 -9.31 24.89
CA ARG A 121 13.52 -9.94 25.29
C ARG A 121 13.69 -11.43 25.56
N TYR A 122 14.55 -12.09 24.79
CA TYR A 122 14.77 -13.55 24.83
C TYR A 122 16.24 -13.87 25.12
N PRO A 123 16.66 -13.93 26.40
CA PRO A 123 18.03 -14.24 26.79
C PRO A 123 18.54 -15.57 26.23
N GLU A 124 17.66 -16.53 25.96
CA GLU A 124 18.05 -17.82 25.35
C GLU A 124 18.68 -17.62 23.97
N LEU A 125 18.27 -16.59 23.22
CA LEU A 125 18.87 -16.25 21.93
C LEU A 125 20.26 -15.64 22.10
N VAL A 126 20.49 -14.89 23.19
CA VAL A 126 21.80 -14.32 23.53
C VAL A 126 22.82 -15.41 23.84
N GLU A 127 22.40 -16.42 24.63
CA GLU A 127 23.25 -17.56 24.95
C GLU A 127 23.44 -18.48 23.74
N ALA A 128 22.37 -18.74 22.98
CA ALA A 128 22.45 -19.55 21.76
C ALA A 128 23.40 -18.98 20.69
N ALA A 129 23.41 -17.65 20.53
CA ALA A 129 24.28 -16.98 19.58
C ALA A 129 25.72 -16.81 20.08
N ASN A 130 26.05 -17.21 21.32
CA ASN A 130 27.36 -16.98 21.95
C ASN A 130 27.83 -15.51 21.83
N LEU A 131 26.94 -14.56 22.16
CA LEU A 131 27.26 -13.14 22.04
C LEU A 131 28.45 -12.76 22.93
N THR A 132 29.35 -11.93 22.38
CA THR A 132 30.46 -11.36 23.15
C THR A 132 29.94 -10.45 24.27
N ARG A 133 30.78 -10.18 25.28
CA ARG A 133 30.42 -9.27 26.39
C ARG A 133 29.92 -7.90 25.89
N GLU A 134 30.52 -7.39 24.82
CA GLU A 134 30.10 -6.11 24.23
C GLU A 134 28.75 -6.22 23.51
N GLN A 135 28.53 -7.26 22.70
CA GLN A 135 27.23 -7.48 22.06
C GLN A 135 26.13 -7.73 23.11
N LYS A 136 26.40 -8.46 24.20
CA LYS A 136 25.48 -8.63 25.34
C LYS A 136 25.12 -7.28 25.97
N ARG A 137 26.11 -6.38 26.16
CA ARG A 137 25.89 -5.02 26.67
C ARG A 137 25.01 -4.19 25.73
N ARG A 138 25.25 -4.25 24.41
CA ARG A 138 24.42 -3.57 23.40
C ARG A 138 23.00 -4.14 23.36
N ALA A 139 22.85 -5.46 23.43
CA ALA A 139 21.56 -6.14 23.49
C ALA A 139 20.76 -5.74 24.74
N ALA A 140 21.41 -5.55 25.88
CA ALA A 140 20.75 -5.12 27.12
C ALA A 140 20.26 -3.66 27.11
N GLY A 141 20.50 -2.90 26.03
CA GLY A 141 20.18 -1.46 25.97
C GLY A 141 21.22 -0.58 26.67
N GLY A 142 22.45 -1.08 26.85
CA GLY A 142 23.56 -0.22 27.26
C GLY A 142 23.76 0.91 26.24
N PRO A 143 24.28 2.08 26.67
CA PRO A 143 24.53 3.19 25.76
C PRO A 143 25.42 2.68 24.62
N ALA A 144 25.05 3.02 23.38
CA ALA A 144 25.96 2.86 22.25
C ALA A 144 27.28 3.54 22.64
N GLN A 145 28.43 2.89 22.39
CA GLN A 145 29.69 3.61 22.60
C GLN A 145 29.65 4.87 21.72
N PRO A 146 30.10 6.02 22.26
CA PRO A 146 30.28 7.20 21.42
C PRO A 146 31.19 6.78 20.26
N ASN A 147 30.74 7.08 19.04
CA ASN A 147 31.61 7.01 17.88
C ASN A 147 32.87 7.81 18.23
N PRO A 148 34.09 7.23 18.17
CA PRO A 148 35.32 7.95 18.53
C PRO A 148 35.53 9.21 17.69
N ASN A 149 34.81 9.37 16.57
CA ASN A 149 34.84 10.59 15.73
C ASN A 149 33.82 11.67 16.11
N PHE A 150 32.87 11.43 17.03
CA PHE A 150 31.91 12.46 17.46
C PHE A 150 31.68 12.42 18.98
N GLY A 151 32.27 13.39 19.67
CA GLY A 151 32.16 13.56 21.13
C GLY A 151 30.78 14.05 21.55
N GLY A 152 29.90 13.12 21.94
CA GLY A 152 28.66 13.42 22.67
C GLY A 152 27.78 12.19 22.92
N PRO A 153 27.15 12.05 24.10
CA PRO A 153 26.24 10.94 24.39
C PRO A 153 24.91 11.10 23.62
N GLN A 154 24.52 10.09 22.84
CA GLN A 154 23.17 10.01 22.26
C GLN A 154 22.16 9.52 23.32
N PRO A 155 21.03 10.22 23.51
CA PRO A 155 19.98 9.74 24.41
C PRO A 155 19.21 8.56 23.80
N ALA A 156 18.98 7.54 24.63
CA ALA A 156 18.24 6.34 24.28
C ALA A 156 16.73 6.55 24.42
N GLU A 157 16.00 5.98 23.46
CA GLU A 157 14.54 5.78 23.44
C GLU A 157 13.68 6.95 22.93
N MET A 158 13.20 6.83 21.68
CA MET A 158 11.85 7.21 21.20
C MET A 158 11.74 6.94 19.68
N SER A 159 10.74 6.18 19.22
CA SER A 159 10.39 6.11 17.79
C SER A 159 8.93 5.73 17.54
N TYR A 160 8.34 6.43 16.57
CA TYR A 160 6.99 6.27 16.05
C TYR A 160 7.03 5.47 14.73
N GLY A 161 6.17 4.45 14.62
CA GLY A 161 5.59 4.00 13.35
C GLY A 161 6.51 3.46 12.24
N GLY A 162 7.09 2.26 12.42
CA GLY A 162 7.46 1.38 11.29
C GLY A 162 8.89 0.86 11.32
N LEU A 163 9.08 -0.26 12.04
CA LEU A 163 10.34 -0.88 12.50
C LEU A 163 11.02 -0.07 13.63
N PRO A 164 11.15 -0.62 14.85
CA PRO A 164 12.01 0.00 15.84
C PRO A 164 13.43 -0.02 15.29
N GLY A 165 14.06 1.15 15.15
CA GLY A 165 15.51 1.28 15.00
C GLY A 165 16.24 0.85 16.27
N GLY A 166 15.87 -0.31 16.83
CA GLY A 166 16.69 -0.97 17.83
C GLY A 166 17.97 -1.37 17.12
N ALA A 167 19.11 -0.98 17.68
CA ALA A 167 20.42 -1.40 17.20
C ALA A 167 20.36 -2.89 16.85
N HIS A 168 20.64 -3.24 15.59
CA HIS A 168 20.80 -4.65 15.27
C HIS A 168 22.16 -5.11 15.79
N ILE A 169 22.22 -6.35 16.26
CA ILE A 169 23.47 -7.02 16.59
C ILE A 169 23.83 -7.87 15.37
N LEU A 170 24.90 -7.46 14.68
CA LEU A 170 25.52 -8.23 13.63
C LEU A 170 26.30 -9.38 14.27
N LEU A 171 26.00 -10.61 13.84
CA LEU A 171 26.61 -11.83 14.36
C LEU A 171 27.82 -12.21 13.50
N THR A 172 28.88 -12.71 14.14
CA THR A 172 29.99 -13.34 13.38
C THR A 172 29.51 -14.63 12.71
N PRO A 173 30.26 -15.20 11.75
CA PRO A 173 29.92 -16.49 11.14
C PRO A 173 29.72 -17.61 12.17
N GLU A 174 30.56 -17.68 13.21
CA GLU A 174 30.48 -18.68 14.28
C GLU A 174 29.22 -18.48 15.13
N GLN A 175 28.87 -17.23 15.43
CA GLN A 175 27.66 -16.87 16.17
C GLN A 175 26.40 -17.15 15.35
N THR A 176 26.43 -16.84 14.05
CA THR A 176 25.36 -17.17 13.10
C THR A 176 25.17 -18.69 13.02
N ALA A 177 26.26 -19.46 12.93
CA ALA A 177 26.22 -20.91 12.92
C ALA A 177 25.68 -21.48 14.24
N ALA A 178 26.07 -20.91 15.38
CA ALA A 178 25.56 -21.30 16.69
C ALA A 178 24.05 -21.03 16.82
N LEU A 179 23.61 -19.85 16.42
CA LEU A 179 22.18 -19.49 16.39
C LEU A 179 21.41 -20.37 15.41
N THR A 180 21.98 -20.68 14.24
CA THR A 180 21.38 -21.59 13.24
C THR A 180 21.16 -22.99 13.80
N ARG A 181 22.15 -23.55 14.52
CA ARG A 181 21.99 -24.84 15.21
C ARG A 181 20.90 -24.77 16.28
N PHE A 182 20.83 -23.66 17.02
CA PHE A 182 19.81 -23.47 18.05
C PHE A 182 18.39 -23.40 17.49
N VAL A 183 18.16 -22.64 16.41
CA VAL A 183 16.81 -22.52 15.80
C VAL A 183 16.38 -23.79 15.06
N GLY A 184 17.32 -24.69 14.77
CA GLY A 184 17.06 -25.96 14.08
C GLY A 184 16.59 -25.78 12.64
N PRO A 185 16.03 -26.83 12.02
CA PRO A 185 15.46 -26.75 10.68
C PRO A 185 14.40 -25.65 10.60
N LEU A 186 14.59 -24.72 9.65
CA LEU A 186 13.69 -23.61 9.42
C LEU A 186 12.34 -24.12 8.94
N ARG A 187 11.28 -23.63 9.56
CA ARG A 187 9.92 -23.91 9.16
C ARG A 187 9.64 -23.27 7.80
N THR A 188 9.11 -24.05 6.87
CA THR A 188 8.76 -23.59 5.51
C THR A 188 7.33 -23.07 5.43
N ALA A 189 6.44 -23.52 6.33
CA ALA A 189 5.09 -22.98 6.46
C ALA A 189 5.11 -21.68 7.28
N PRO A 190 4.35 -20.64 6.89
CA PRO A 190 4.27 -19.41 7.67
C PRO A 190 3.67 -19.67 9.08
N PHE A 191 3.99 -18.80 10.04
CA PHE A 191 3.29 -18.79 11.33
C PHE A 191 1.90 -18.18 11.12
N GLY A 192 0.87 -19.02 11.11
CA GLY A 192 -0.50 -18.57 11.01
C GLY A 192 -0.92 -17.86 12.30
N VAL A 193 -1.40 -16.62 12.19
CA VAL A 193 -2.18 -16.06 13.30
C VAL A 193 -3.48 -16.86 13.31
N ALA A 194 -3.78 -17.53 14.42
CA ALA A 194 -5.07 -18.18 14.61
C ALA A 194 -6.17 -17.17 14.22
N PRO A 195 -7.02 -17.44 13.21
CA PRO A 195 -8.19 -16.61 13.01
C PRO A 195 -8.96 -16.72 14.32
N GLY A 196 -9.10 -15.61 15.04
CA GLY A 196 -10.04 -15.57 16.14
C GLY A 196 -11.40 -16.04 15.62
N PRO A 197 -12.29 -16.57 16.47
CA PRO A 197 -13.64 -16.98 16.03
C PRO A 197 -14.45 -15.88 15.34
N THR A 198 -13.95 -14.64 15.29
CA THR A 198 -14.50 -13.49 14.55
C THR A 198 -13.62 -12.97 13.40
N ASP A 199 -12.40 -13.48 13.21
CA ASP A 199 -11.33 -12.78 12.47
C ASP A 199 -11.03 -13.31 11.06
N ALA A 200 -11.80 -14.29 10.57
CA ALA A 200 -11.70 -14.76 9.18
C ALA A 200 -12.10 -13.70 8.11
N THR A 201 -12.27 -12.43 8.49
CA THR A 201 -12.71 -11.34 7.59
C THR A 201 -11.90 -10.03 7.69
N VAL A 202 -10.81 -9.96 8.48
CA VAL A 202 -10.20 -8.65 8.83
C VAL A 202 -8.80 -8.39 8.22
N THR A 203 -8.09 -9.38 7.68
CA THR A 203 -6.70 -9.16 7.18
C THR A 203 -6.60 -8.56 5.78
N ALA A 204 -7.64 -8.68 4.94
CA ALA A 204 -7.78 -7.73 3.86
C ALA A 204 -8.21 -6.41 4.51
N MET A 205 -7.52 -5.30 4.23
CA MET A 205 -8.01 -3.95 4.52
C MET A 205 -9.38 -3.78 3.84
N ARG A 206 -10.45 -4.36 4.41
CA ARG A 206 -11.79 -3.91 4.16
C ARG A 206 -11.76 -2.46 4.61
N PRO A 207 -12.07 -1.51 3.71
CA PRO A 207 -12.29 -0.13 4.12
C PRO A 207 -13.18 -0.20 5.36
N THR A 208 -12.75 0.39 6.48
CA THR A 208 -13.44 0.33 7.80
C THR A 208 -14.81 1.01 7.82
N PHE A 209 -15.46 1.15 6.66
CA PHE A 209 -16.80 1.68 6.44
C PHE A 209 -17.90 0.63 6.61
N ALA A 210 -17.61 -0.54 7.22
CA ALA A 210 -18.68 -1.38 7.74
C ALA A 210 -19.51 -0.49 8.68
N GLY A 211 -20.84 -0.45 8.51
CA GLY A 211 -21.78 0.48 9.19
C GLY A 211 -21.79 0.49 10.73
N ASN A 212 -20.79 -0.12 11.36
CA ASN A 212 -20.44 -0.06 12.78
C ASN A 212 -19.25 0.90 13.06
N GLY A 213 -18.83 1.70 12.08
CA GLY A 213 -17.84 2.74 12.28
C GLY A 213 -18.29 3.77 13.33
N PRO A 214 -17.36 4.52 13.94
CA PRO A 214 -17.71 5.56 14.89
C PRO A 214 -18.72 6.55 14.28
N PRO A 215 -19.71 7.04 15.05
CA PRO A 215 -20.86 7.81 14.56
C PRO A 215 -20.52 8.99 13.63
N TRP A 216 -19.39 9.66 13.87
CA TRP A 216 -18.93 10.76 13.02
C TRP A 216 -18.67 10.33 11.57
N GLN A 217 -18.34 9.06 11.31
CA GLN A 217 -18.11 8.54 9.95
C GLN A 217 -19.38 8.61 9.12
N ARG A 218 -20.53 8.30 9.71
CA ARG A 218 -21.83 8.42 9.04
C ARG A 218 -22.17 9.87 8.72
N VAL A 219 -21.90 10.79 9.65
CA VAL A 219 -22.06 12.23 9.40
C VAL A 219 -21.16 12.68 8.24
N MET A 220 -19.91 12.23 8.21
CA MET A 220 -19.01 12.48 7.08
C MET A 220 -19.50 11.85 5.78
N THR A 221 -20.08 10.65 5.82
CA THR A 221 -20.69 10.03 4.64
C THR A 221 -21.82 10.90 4.10
N ALA A 222 -22.64 11.51 4.96
CA ALA A 222 -23.65 12.46 4.53
C ALA A 222 -23.05 13.72 3.88
N VAL A 223 -22.05 14.33 4.52
CA VAL A 223 -21.34 15.52 3.97
C VAL A 223 -20.69 15.21 2.62
N ASN A 224 -19.96 14.09 2.52
CA ASN A 224 -19.26 13.65 1.31
C ASN A 224 -20.19 13.24 0.17
N ASN A 225 -21.50 13.11 0.44
CA ASN A 225 -22.54 12.76 -0.52
C ASN A 225 -23.64 13.81 -0.58
N ARG A 226 -23.31 15.06 -0.27
CA ARG A 226 -24.27 16.17 -0.25
C ARG A 226 -25.01 16.35 -1.58
N GLY A 227 -24.37 16.10 -2.73
CA GLY A 227 -25.03 16.14 -4.05
C GLY A 227 -26.11 15.06 -4.20
N GLU A 228 -25.80 13.81 -3.84
CA GLU A 228 -26.74 12.67 -3.87
C GLU A 228 -27.88 12.84 -2.87
N LEU A 229 -27.58 13.41 -1.70
CA LEU A 229 -28.56 13.70 -0.65
C LEU A 229 -29.30 15.03 -0.85
N LYS A 230 -28.93 15.80 -1.88
CA LYS A 230 -29.47 17.14 -2.18
C LYS A 230 -29.46 18.06 -0.95
N LEU A 231 -28.36 18.04 -0.20
CA LEU A 231 -28.22 18.87 1.00
C LEU A 231 -28.08 20.34 0.61
N ASN A 232 -28.77 21.22 1.34
CA ASN A 232 -28.52 22.65 1.24
C ASN A 232 -27.32 23.08 2.12
N GLU A 233 -26.81 24.29 1.93
CA GLU A 233 -25.62 24.79 2.65
C GLU A 233 -25.82 24.84 4.17
N LYS A 234 -27.04 25.11 4.66
CA LYS A 234 -27.35 25.07 6.09
C LYS A 234 -27.22 23.66 6.66
N GLN A 235 -27.68 22.64 5.93
CA GLN A 235 -27.53 21.24 6.31
C GLN A 235 -26.04 20.84 6.30
N VAL A 236 -25.29 21.21 5.25
CA VAL A 236 -23.85 20.92 5.16
C VAL A 236 -23.09 21.53 6.35
N THR A 237 -23.36 22.80 6.67
CA THR A 237 -22.75 23.48 7.83
C THR A 237 -23.10 22.75 9.14
N THR A 238 -24.38 22.43 9.35
CA THR A 238 -24.85 21.69 10.53
C THR A 238 -24.19 20.33 10.67
N LEU A 239 -24.01 19.60 9.57
CA LEU A 239 -23.37 18.29 9.57
C LEU A 239 -21.86 18.37 9.79
N ASN A 240 -21.17 19.39 9.25
CA ASN A 240 -19.76 19.63 9.54
C ASN A 240 -19.56 19.92 11.04
N ASP A 241 -20.40 20.76 11.63
CA ASP A 241 -20.37 21.05 13.06
C ASP A 241 -20.68 19.80 13.90
N LEU A 242 -21.65 18.99 13.47
CA LEU A 242 -21.96 17.71 14.10
C LEU A 242 -20.78 16.74 14.02
N SER A 243 -20.11 16.64 12.87
CA SER A 243 -18.93 15.78 12.67
C SER A 243 -17.79 16.18 13.60
N ASN A 244 -17.49 17.47 13.71
CA ASN A 244 -16.45 17.99 14.59
C ASN A 244 -16.75 17.73 16.07
N ARG A 245 -18.00 17.94 16.50
CA ARG A 245 -18.45 17.62 17.86
C ARG A 245 -18.41 16.12 18.14
N ALA A 246 -18.81 15.28 17.19
CA ALA A 246 -18.78 13.83 17.33
C ALA A 246 -17.35 13.25 17.38
N ARG A 247 -16.38 13.92 16.74
CA ARG A 247 -14.95 13.57 16.84
C ARG A 247 -14.27 14.10 18.09
N GLY A 248 -14.85 15.10 18.76
CA GLY A 248 -14.16 15.85 19.82
C GLY A 248 -12.99 16.67 19.29
N VAL A 249 -13.05 17.13 18.03
CA VAL A 249 -11.98 17.98 17.46
C VAL A 249 -11.97 19.30 18.20
N VAL A 250 -10.86 19.58 18.87
CA VAL A 250 -10.60 20.86 19.53
C VAL A 250 -10.30 21.89 18.45
N ARG A 251 -11.25 22.78 18.17
CA ARG A 251 -11.00 23.99 17.38
C ARG A 251 -10.47 25.06 18.32
N PHE A 252 -9.26 25.53 18.06
CA PHE A 252 -8.71 26.68 18.79
C PHE A 252 -9.56 27.92 18.49
N ASN A 253 -9.72 28.78 19.50
CA ASN A 253 -10.36 30.08 19.39
C ASN A 253 -9.53 31.00 18.47
N ALA A 254 -10.09 32.13 18.07
CA ALA A 254 -9.41 33.10 17.19
C ALA A 254 -8.10 33.66 17.78
N ASP A 255 -7.95 33.61 19.11
CA ASP A 255 -6.74 33.99 19.85
C ASP A 255 -5.72 32.83 20.00
N GLY A 256 -6.00 31.67 19.39
CA GLY A 256 -5.17 30.46 19.48
C GLY A 256 -5.35 29.68 20.78
N SER A 257 -6.23 30.09 21.69
CA SER A 257 -6.52 29.34 22.92
C SER A 257 -7.37 28.10 22.63
N ALA A 258 -7.12 27.00 23.35
CA ALA A 258 -8.02 25.85 23.29
C ALA A 258 -9.32 26.16 24.07
N PRO A 259 -10.50 25.75 23.59
CA PRO A 259 -11.74 25.86 24.35
C PRO A 259 -11.59 25.13 25.69
N ASN A 260 -11.96 25.81 26.78
CA ASN A 260 -11.95 25.26 28.14
C ASN A 260 -13.39 25.28 28.71
N PRO A 261 -13.98 24.11 29.04
CA PRO A 261 -13.42 22.76 28.91
C PRO A 261 -13.30 22.29 27.45
N PRO A 262 -12.40 21.34 27.16
CA PRO A 262 -12.31 20.74 25.83
C PRO A 262 -13.64 20.07 25.48
N PRO A 263 -14.11 20.19 24.22
CA PRO A 263 -15.37 19.60 23.80
C PRO A 263 -15.34 18.07 24.00
N GLN A 264 -16.27 17.56 24.80
CA GLN A 264 -16.48 16.14 24.94
C GLN A 264 -17.10 15.59 23.65
N PRO A 265 -16.58 14.49 23.08
CA PRO A 265 -17.17 13.88 21.90
C PRO A 265 -18.61 13.46 22.20
N LEU A 266 -19.53 13.73 21.26
CA LEU A 266 -20.91 13.28 21.39
C LEU A 266 -21.00 11.75 21.46
N SER A 267 -21.95 11.25 22.25
CA SER A 267 -22.23 9.81 22.25
C SER A 267 -22.76 9.34 20.89
N PRO A 268 -22.67 8.03 20.58
CA PRO A 268 -23.30 7.48 19.39
C PRO A 268 -24.80 7.76 19.25
N ALA A 269 -25.54 7.65 20.36
CA ALA A 269 -26.97 7.90 20.36
C ALA A 269 -27.29 9.38 20.10
N ASP A 270 -26.53 10.30 20.70
CA ASP A 270 -26.72 11.73 20.50
C ASP A 270 -26.34 12.15 19.07
N THR A 271 -25.27 11.58 18.53
CA THR A 271 -24.87 11.86 17.14
C THR A 271 -25.94 11.42 16.15
N GLU A 272 -26.51 10.21 16.31
CA GLU A 272 -27.58 9.72 15.42
C GLU A 272 -28.85 10.56 15.58
N LYS A 273 -29.18 10.98 16.80
CA LYS A 273 -30.33 11.87 17.06
C LYS A 273 -30.17 13.22 16.38
N GLU A 274 -29.00 13.84 16.47
CA GLU A 274 -28.73 15.12 15.81
C GLU A 274 -28.66 14.99 14.29
N LEU A 275 -28.11 13.89 13.77
CA LEU A 275 -28.12 13.57 12.34
C LEU A 275 -29.55 13.47 11.80
N ALA A 276 -30.44 12.76 12.51
CA ALA A 276 -31.84 12.62 12.14
C ALA A 276 -32.64 13.94 12.22
N LYS A 277 -32.16 14.94 12.99
CA LYS A 277 -32.73 16.30 12.97
C LYS A 277 -32.24 17.11 11.77
N ALA A 278 -30.97 16.90 11.37
CA ALA A 278 -30.35 17.63 10.27
C ALA A 278 -30.84 17.13 8.89
N LEU A 279 -31.23 15.86 8.79
CA LEU A 279 -31.67 15.21 7.56
C LEU A 279 -33.16 14.89 7.59
N ASN A 280 -33.85 15.08 6.46
CA ASN A 280 -35.24 14.63 6.34
C ASN A 280 -35.33 13.09 6.18
N PRO A 281 -36.52 12.46 6.30
CA PRO A 281 -36.65 11.01 6.22
C PRO A 281 -36.17 10.37 4.89
N GLU A 282 -36.35 11.05 3.76
CA GLU A 282 -35.88 10.59 2.46
C GLU A 282 -34.34 10.61 2.39
N GLN A 283 -33.71 11.68 2.90
CA GLN A 283 -32.27 11.82 3.01
C GLN A 283 -31.67 10.76 3.95
N MET A 284 -32.30 10.48 5.09
CA MET A 284 -31.87 9.41 5.99
C MET A 284 -31.97 8.02 5.34
N THR A 285 -33.02 7.79 4.54
CA THR A 285 -33.18 6.55 3.79
C THR A 285 -32.10 6.43 2.72
N ARG A 286 -31.86 7.49 1.95
CA ARG A 286 -30.80 7.51 0.92
C ARG A 286 -29.41 7.38 1.53
N LEU A 287 -29.14 7.97 2.70
CA LEU A 287 -27.87 7.81 3.41
C LEU A 287 -27.61 6.35 3.75
N LYS A 288 -28.62 5.64 4.29
CA LYS A 288 -28.53 4.19 4.56
C LYS A 288 -28.24 3.37 3.29
N GLN A 289 -28.87 3.73 2.17
CA GLN A 289 -28.62 3.10 0.88
C GLN A 289 -27.18 3.33 0.41
N ILE A 290 -26.68 4.56 0.51
CA ILE A 290 -25.28 4.92 0.18
C ILE A 290 -24.30 4.13 1.06
N GLU A 291 -24.57 4.02 2.35
CA GLU A 291 -23.74 3.22 3.27
C GLU A 291 -23.66 1.76 2.87
N ARG A 292 -24.76 1.16 2.37
CA ARG A 292 -24.74 -0.21 1.85
C ARG A 292 -23.94 -0.31 0.56
N TRP A 293 -24.07 0.66 -0.34
CA TRP A 293 -23.25 0.71 -1.56
C TRP A 293 -21.76 0.84 -1.26
N GLN A 294 -21.38 1.66 -0.28
CA GLN A 294 -19.99 1.84 0.15
C GLN A 294 -19.40 0.59 0.82
N GLN A 295 -20.24 -0.32 1.31
CA GLN A 295 -19.80 -1.62 1.85
C GLN A 295 -19.52 -2.65 0.75
N LEU A 296 -19.97 -2.43 -0.49
CA LEU A 296 -19.63 -3.33 -1.59
C LEU A 296 -18.14 -3.23 -1.90
N PRO A 297 -17.46 -4.35 -2.19
CA PRO A 297 -16.09 -4.31 -2.66
C PRO A 297 -16.00 -3.52 -3.99
N PRO A 298 -14.93 -2.75 -4.22
CA PRO A 298 -14.66 -2.18 -5.55
C PRO A 298 -14.74 -3.26 -6.64
N GLY A 299 -15.43 -2.97 -7.74
CA GLY A 299 -15.62 -3.91 -8.84
C GLY A 299 -16.53 -5.10 -8.55
N GLY A 300 -17.26 -5.09 -7.41
CA GLY A 300 -18.25 -6.12 -7.05
C GLY A 300 -19.33 -6.29 -8.11
N ASP A 301 -19.69 -7.54 -8.39
CA ASP A 301 -20.79 -7.92 -9.28
C ASP A 301 -22.15 -7.93 -8.54
N ALA A 302 -23.24 -8.31 -9.23
CA ALA A 302 -24.56 -8.41 -8.60
C ALA A 302 -24.63 -9.35 -7.39
N THR A 303 -23.75 -10.36 -7.28
CA THR A 303 -23.72 -11.28 -6.13
C THR A 303 -23.15 -10.61 -4.88
N ALA A 304 -22.29 -9.60 -5.05
CA ALA A 304 -21.63 -8.93 -3.93
C ALA A 304 -22.60 -8.25 -2.96
N LYS A 305 -23.80 -7.85 -3.42
CA LYS A 305 -24.85 -7.27 -2.57
C LYS A 305 -25.29 -8.22 -1.45
N PHE A 306 -25.23 -9.52 -1.70
CA PHE A 306 -25.69 -10.56 -0.78
C PHE A 306 -24.60 -11.09 0.15
N ASP A 307 -23.33 -10.74 -0.13
CA ASP A 307 -22.23 -10.96 0.81
C ASP A 307 -22.25 -9.95 1.97
N LEU A 308 -23.08 -8.90 1.87
CA LEU A 308 -23.29 -7.96 2.97
C LEU A 308 -24.10 -8.61 4.11
N PRO A 309 -23.66 -8.43 5.37
CA PRO A 309 -24.41 -8.93 6.52
C PRO A 309 -25.87 -8.46 6.52
N GLY A 310 -26.81 -9.39 6.75
CA GLY A 310 -28.23 -9.08 6.86
C GLY A 310 -29.00 -9.04 5.53
N VAL A 311 -28.37 -8.71 4.39
CA VAL A 311 -29.09 -8.53 3.11
C VAL A 311 -29.86 -9.78 2.69
N THR A 312 -29.26 -10.98 2.78
CA THR A 312 -29.96 -12.22 2.41
C THR A 312 -31.17 -12.51 3.32
N THR A 313 -31.12 -12.08 4.59
CA THR A 313 -32.24 -12.21 5.53
C THR A 313 -33.30 -11.15 5.28
N GLU A 314 -32.91 -9.89 5.07
CA GLU A 314 -33.83 -8.77 4.80
C GLU A 314 -34.58 -8.90 3.48
N VAL A 315 -33.92 -9.44 2.45
CA VAL A 315 -34.56 -9.79 1.16
C VAL A 315 -35.42 -11.04 1.30
N GLY A 316 -35.17 -11.88 2.32
CA GLY A 316 -35.92 -13.13 2.52
C GLY A 316 -35.52 -14.22 1.55
N LEU A 317 -34.21 -14.42 1.31
CA LEU A 317 -33.72 -15.54 0.51
C LEU A 317 -33.84 -16.85 1.28
N ASP A 318 -34.38 -17.87 0.63
CA ASP A 318 -34.41 -19.23 1.16
C ASP A 318 -33.04 -19.93 1.07
N SER A 319 -32.92 -21.15 1.61
CA SER A 319 -31.68 -21.91 1.61
C SER A 319 -31.22 -22.34 0.21
N ARG A 320 -32.16 -22.58 -0.71
CA ARG A 320 -31.88 -22.95 -2.09
C ARG A 320 -31.32 -21.76 -2.86
N GLN A 321 -31.98 -20.60 -2.80
CA GLN A 321 -31.53 -19.35 -3.42
C GLN A 321 -30.13 -18.94 -2.94
N LYS A 322 -29.86 -19.07 -1.63
CA LYS A 322 -28.51 -18.81 -1.07
C LYS A 322 -27.45 -19.75 -1.66
N THR A 323 -27.82 -21.00 -1.95
CA THR A 323 -26.92 -21.98 -2.57
C THR A 323 -26.71 -21.67 -4.05
N ASP A 324 -27.79 -21.38 -4.77
CA ASP A 324 -27.74 -21.02 -6.20
C ASP A 324 -26.95 -19.74 -6.42
N LEU A 325 -27.07 -18.75 -5.52
CA LEU A 325 -26.30 -17.51 -5.58
C LEU A 325 -24.78 -17.75 -5.43
N LYS A 326 -24.37 -18.68 -4.56
CA LYS A 326 -22.97 -19.10 -4.46
C LYS A 326 -22.49 -19.76 -5.75
N ALA A 327 -23.36 -20.56 -6.40
CA ALA A 327 -23.06 -21.16 -7.69
C ALA A 327 -22.91 -20.10 -8.80
N VAL A 328 -23.76 -19.07 -8.82
CA VAL A 328 -23.63 -17.91 -9.74
C VAL A 328 -22.29 -17.19 -9.53
N SER A 329 -21.92 -16.90 -8.28
CA SER A 329 -20.63 -16.27 -7.96
C SER A 329 -19.43 -17.14 -8.38
N ALA A 330 -19.51 -18.46 -8.19
CA ALA A 330 -18.49 -19.40 -8.66
C ALA A 330 -18.40 -19.44 -10.20
N ALA A 331 -19.54 -19.45 -10.90
CA ALA A 331 -19.59 -19.43 -12.36
C ALA A 331 -19.00 -18.14 -12.94
N HIS A 332 -19.28 -16.99 -12.31
CA HIS A 332 -18.67 -15.71 -12.69
C HIS A 332 -17.14 -15.76 -12.58
N ARG A 333 -16.60 -16.23 -11.45
CA ARG A 333 -15.14 -16.41 -11.26
C ARG A 333 -14.54 -17.33 -12.31
N ALA A 334 -15.19 -18.45 -12.62
CA ALA A 334 -14.72 -19.38 -13.65
C ALA A 334 -14.67 -18.74 -15.05
N ARG A 335 -15.69 -17.95 -15.40
CA ARG A 335 -15.72 -17.22 -16.68
C ARG A 335 -14.69 -16.11 -16.75
N ALA A 336 -14.51 -15.34 -15.66
CA ALA A 336 -13.45 -14.35 -15.58
C ALA A 336 -12.07 -15.01 -15.74
N ALA A 337 -11.83 -16.17 -15.11
CA ALA A 337 -10.60 -16.93 -15.30
C ALA A 337 -10.41 -17.39 -16.76
N ALA A 338 -11.48 -17.85 -17.42
CA ALA A 338 -11.43 -18.20 -18.84
C ALA A 338 -11.12 -16.98 -19.73
N ALA A 339 -11.76 -15.83 -19.48
CA ALA A 339 -11.51 -14.57 -20.18
C ALA A 339 -10.05 -14.11 -20.04
N LEU A 340 -9.50 -14.18 -18.83
CA LEU A 340 -8.11 -13.84 -18.53
C LEU A 340 -7.12 -14.71 -19.32
N LYS A 341 -7.45 -15.99 -19.53
CA LYS A 341 -6.63 -16.92 -20.30
C LYS A 341 -6.79 -16.75 -21.81
N ALA A 342 -7.99 -16.46 -22.30
CA ALA A 342 -8.31 -16.45 -23.74
C ALA A 342 -8.07 -15.10 -24.43
N ALA A 343 -8.20 -13.98 -23.70
CA ALA A 343 -8.12 -12.65 -24.28
C ALA A 343 -6.73 -12.37 -24.90
N LYS A 344 -6.71 -11.88 -26.14
CA LYS A 344 -5.49 -11.58 -26.92
C LYS A 344 -5.00 -10.15 -26.76
N SER A 345 -5.89 -9.24 -26.34
CA SER A 345 -5.56 -7.88 -25.93
C SER A 345 -6.27 -7.46 -24.63
N ALA A 346 -5.90 -6.30 -24.08
CA ALA A 346 -6.62 -5.66 -22.98
C ALA A 346 -8.05 -5.25 -23.37
N ALA A 347 -8.28 -4.88 -24.64
CA ALA A 347 -9.59 -4.54 -25.15
C ALA A 347 -10.50 -5.77 -25.19
N ASP A 348 -10.00 -6.90 -25.71
CA ASP A 348 -10.73 -8.18 -25.69
C ASP A 348 -11.05 -8.58 -24.24
N LEU A 349 -10.07 -8.47 -23.35
CA LEU A 349 -10.25 -8.82 -21.94
C LEU A 349 -11.37 -7.97 -21.29
N LYS A 350 -11.40 -6.66 -21.58
CA LYS A 350 -12.45 -5.76 -21.08
C LYS A 350 -13.84 -6.20 -21.57
N VAL A 351 -13.98 -6.55 -22.84
CA VAL A 351 -15.24 -7.02 -23.43
C VAL A 351 -15.70 -8.34 -22.77
N GLU A 352 -14.80 -9.31 -22.65
CA GLU A 352 -15.11 -10.62 -22.06
C GLU A 352 -15.47 -10.52 -20.56
N LEU A 353 -14.75 -9.69 -19.79
CA LEU A 353 -15.08 -9.44 -18.38
C LEU A 353 -16.43 -8.72 -18.23
N ALA A 354 -16.76 -7.79 -19.13
CA ALA A 354 -18.05 -7.12 -19.14
C ALA A 354 -19.19 -8.10 -19.46
N ALA A 355 -18.99 -9.00 -20.43
CA ALA A 355 -19.95 -10.06 -20.75
C ALA A 355 -20.16 -11.02 -19.57
N ALA A 356 -19.08 -11.44 -18.90
CA ALA A 356 -19.17 -12.30 -17.72
C ALA A 356 -19.95 -11.66 -16.56
N ARG A 357 -19.82 -10.34 -16.37
CA ARG A 357 -20.60 -9.56 -15.41
C ARG A 357 -22.07 -9.46 -15.82
N ALA A 358 -22.37 -9.11 -17.07
CA ALA A 358 -23.74 -9.02 -17.55
C ALA A 358 -24.50 -10.35 -17.40
N ASP A 359 -23.85 -11.48 -17.66
CA ASP A 359 -24.45 -12.80 -17.44
C ASP A 359 -24.71 -13.08 -15.96
N THR A 360 -23.85 -12.58 -15.07
CA THR A 360 -24.03 -12.69 -13.62
C THR A 360 -25.25 -11.89 -13.17
N ASP A 361 -25.43 -10.68 -13.71
CA ASP A 361 -26.60 -9.84 -13.43
C ASP A 361 -27.90 -10.53 -13.87
N VAL A 362 -27.93 -11.11 -15.08
CA VAL A 362 -29.07 -11.88 -15.58
C VAL A 362 -29.34 -13.12 -14.71
N ALA A 363 -28.30 -13.82 -14.27
CA ALA A 363 -28.45 -15.00 -13.42
C ALA A 363 -29.02 -14.64 -12.04
N VAL A 364 -28.54 -13.56 -11.42
CA VAL A 364 -29.08 -13.05 -10.15
C VAL A 364 -30.53 -12.61 -10.31
N ASP A 365 -30.88 -11.87 -11.36
CA ASP A 365 -32.25 -11.41 -11.59
C ASP A 365 -33.25 -12.58 -11.68
N LYS A 366 -32.86 -13.67 -12.36
CA LYS A 366 -33.66 -14.89 -12.48
C LYS A 366 -33.85 -15.65 -11.16
N LEU A 367 -32.93 -15.50 -10.20
CA LEU A 367 -33.01 -16.18 -8.90
C LEU A 367 -34.00 -15.51 -7.94
N LEU A 368 -34.31 -14.23 -8.15
CA LEU A 368 -35.11 -13.43 -7.23
C LEU A 368 -36.57 -13.35 -7.70
N SER A 369 -37.51 -13.43 -6.76
CA SER A 369 -38.91 -13.09 -7.04
C SER A 369 -39.10 -11.57 -7.18
N ASP A 370 -40.22 -11.12 -7.75
CA ASP A 370 -40.55 -9.70 -7.88
C ASP A 370 -40.53 -8.97 -6.53
N ALA A 371 -41.05 -9.61 -5.49
CA ALA A 371 -41.02 -9.07 -4.13
C ALA A 371 -39.58 -8.93 -3.59
N GLN A 372 -38.72 -9.92 -3.85
CA GLN A 372 -37.31 -9.89 -3.45
C GLN A 372 -36.53 -8.82 -4.23
N ARG A 373 -36.81 -8.65 -5.54
CA ARG A 373 -36.22 -7.60 -6.37
C ARG A 373 -36.64 -6.21 -5.90
N SER A 374 -37.93 -6.01 -5.61
CA SER A 374 -38.43 -4.77 -5.01
C SER A 374 -37.73 -4.49 -3.69
N LYS A 375 -37.62 -5.50 -2.82
CA LYS A 375 -36.95 -5.34 -1.52
C LYS A 375 -35.48 -4.98 -1.66
N LEU A 376 -34.76 -5.64 -2.56
CA LEU A 376 -33.36 -5.31 -2.86
C LEU A 376 -33.24 -3.86 -3.38
N GLY A 377 -34.18 -3.44 -4.24
CA GLY A 377 -34.31 -2.06 -4.72
C GLY A 377 -34.55 -1.05 -3.60
N GLU A 378 -35.36 -1.37 -2.59
CA GLU A 378 -35.53 -0.50 -1.40
C GLU A 378 -34.24 -0.38 -0.59
N LEU A 379 -33.52 -1.49 -0.40
CA LEU A 379 -32.31 -1.53 0.43
C LEU A 379 -31.15 -0.72 -0.17
N PHE A 380 -31.01 -0.73 -1.50
CA PHE A 380 -29.91 -0.06 -2.20
C PHE A 380 -30.33 1.23 -2.92
N GLY A 381 -31.62 1.44 -3.18
CA GLY A 381 -32.13 2.57 -3.96
C GLY A 381 -31.58 2.60 -5.39
N ALA A 382 -31.53 3.80 -5.97
CA ALA A 382 -30.84 4.03 -7.23
C ALA A 382 -29.34 3.74 -7.10
N ASP A 383 -28.69 3.33 -8.18
CA ASP A 383 -27.25 3.09 -8.20
C ASP A 383 -26.49 4.30 -7.66
N TYR A 384 -25.66 4.04 -6.66
CA TYR A 384 -24.82 5.06 -6.06
C TYR A 384 -23.61 5.30 -6.95
N ARG A 385 -23.55 6.49 -7.55
CA ARG A 385 -22.46 6.88 -8.45
C ARG A 385 -21.13 7.02 -7.73
N GLY A 386 -21.15 7.28 -6.42
CA GLY A 386 -19.96 7.63 -5.66
C GLY A 386 -19.02 6.47 -5.30
N GLY A 387 -19.29 5.26 -5.81
CA GLY A 387 -18.43 4.07 -5.75
C GLY A 387 -17.91 3.64 -4.37
N PRO A 388 -17.37 2.43 -4.22
CA PRO A 388 -16.45 2.09 -3.12
C PRO A 388 -15.10 2.82 -3.29
N ALA A 389 -14.82 3.16 -4.55
CA ALA A 389 -13.77 4.01 -5.04
C ALA A 389 -13.90 5.43 -4.48
N ARG A 390 -12.92 5.89 -3.69
CA ARG A 390 -12.97 7.20 -3.02
C ARG A 390 -13.31 8.35 -3.98
N ASN A 391 -12.87 8.29 -5.22
CA ASN A 391 -12.79 9.40 -6.17
C ASN A 391 -14.12 9.80 -6.86
N ASP A 392 -15.20 9.01 -6.70
CA ASP A 392 -16.53 9.38 -7.22
C ASP A 392 -17.41 10.07 -6.18
N ASN A 393 -16.94 10.22 -4.93
CA ASN A 393 -17.68 10.99 -3.93
C ASN A 393 -17.77 12.49 -4.30
N ASP A 394 -18.71 13.21 -3.68
CA ASP A 394 -18.95 14.62 -4.03
C ASP A 394 -17.74 15.51 -3.74
N ILE A 395 -16.91 15.19 -2.74
CA ILE A 395 -15.70 15.98 -2.44
C ILE A 395 -14.70 15.91 -3.60
N PHE A 396 -14.39 14.73 -4.16
CA PHE A 396 -13.49 14.64 -5.30
C PHE A 396 -14.12 15.20 -6.59
N ARG A 397 -15.43 15.03 -6.79
CA ARG A 397 -16.17 15.70 -7.87
C ARG A 397 -16.00 17.22 -7.82
N ARG A 398 -16.16 17.82 -6.63
CA ARG A 398 -15.99 19.26 -6.41
C ARG A 398 -14.55 19.69 -6.62
N ILE A 399 -13.59 18.95 -6.09
CA ILE A 399 -12.16 19.26 -6.29
C ILE A 399 -11.84 19.24 -7.78
N ARG A 400 -12.25 18.19 -8.49
CA ARG A 400 -12.08 18.06 -9.94
C ARG A 400 -12.79 19.17 -10.70
N SER A 401 -14.01 19.54 -10.30
CA SER A 401 -14.77 20.63 -10.92
C SER A 401 -14.10 21.98 -10.72
N ALA A 402 -13.68 22.29 -9.49
CA ALA A 402 -13.05 23.53 -9.07
C ALA A 402 -11.65 23.74 -9.69
N SER A 403 -10.97 22.64 -10.05
CA SER A 403 -9.61 22.66 -10.58
C SER A 403 -9.49 22.32 -12.06
N TYR A 404 -10.62 22.08 -12.74
CA TYR A 404 -10.60 21.73 -14.16
C TYR A 404 -10.06 22.89 -15.00
N GLY A 405 -8.98 22.64 -15.76
CA GLY A 405 -8.28 23.67 -16.53
C GLY A 405 -7.28 24.49 -15.70
N MET A 406 -6.91 24.02 -14.51
CA MET A 406 -5.98 24.68 -13.60
C MET A 406 -4.74 23.82 -13.32
N TYR A 407 -3.65 24.47 -12.93
CA TYR A 407 -2.51 23.83 -12.29
C TYR A 407 -2.82 23.58 -10.81
N GLN A 408 -2.55 22.37 -10.34
CA GLN A 408 -2.82 21.91 -8.97
C GLN A 408 -1.56 21.41 -8.27
N PHE A 409 -0.76 20.62 -8.98
CA PHE A 409 0.42 19.96 -8.44
C PHE A 409 1.59 19.97 -9.42
N GLU A 410 1.43 20.60 -10.59
CA GLU A 410 2.38 20.55 -11.69
C GLU A 410 3.75 21.14 -11.32
N LEU A 411 3.86 22.01 -10.30
CA LEU A 411 5.18 22.39 -9.75
C LEU A 411 5.97 21.16 -9.26
N MET A 412 5.29 20.18 -8.66
CA MET A 412 5.91 18.95 -8.18
C MET A 412 6.36 18.05 -9.33
N ILE A 413 5.79 18.21 -10.54
CA ILE A 413 6.23 17.44 -11.72
C ILE A 413 7.70 17.71 -12.01
N VAL A 414 8.10 18.99 -11.92
CA VAL A 414 9.47 19.42 -12.21
C VAL A 414 10.47 18.88 -11.19
N ASN A 415 10.19 19.02 -9.91
CA ASN A 415 11.16 18.74 -8.84
C ASN A 415 11.16 17.29 -8.35
N ARG A 416 10.02 16.59 -8.40
CA ARG A 416 9.88 15.27 -7.75
C ARG A 416 10.02 14.08 -8.68
N PHE A 417 9.87 14.27 -9.98
CA PHE A 417 9.95 13.19 -10.95
C PHE A 417 11.29 13.25 -11.67
N GLY A 418 12.17 12.32 -11.31
CA GLY A 418 13.49 12.19 -11.93
C GLY A 418 13.40 12.12 -13.46
N GLY A 419 14.32 12.81 -14.13
CA GLY A 419 14.34 12.94 -15.59
C GLY A 419 13.59 14.16 -16.11
N THR A 420 12.72 14.80 -15.33
CA THR A 420 11.90 15.94 -15.80
C THR A 420 12.74 17.18 -16.04
N ALA A 421 13.62 17.54 -15.10
CA ALA A 421 14.50 18.70 -15.24
C ALA A 421 15.47 18.51 -16.43
N GLU A 422 15.95 17.29 -16.65
CA GLU A 422 16.83 16.95 -17.76
C GLU A 422 16.10 16.98 -19.11
N ASP A 423 14.88 16.44 -19.18
CA ASP A 423 14.04 16.45 -20.39
C ASP A 423 13.67 17.89 -20.80
N LEU A 424 13.40 18.76 -19.82
CA LEU A 424 13.19 20.19 -20.03
C LEU A 424 14.49 20.99 -20.20
N ARG A 425 15.66 20.37 -20.01
CA ARG A 425 16.99 21.00 -20.08
C ARG A 425 17.08 22.24 -19.20
N LEU A 426 16.65 22.13 -17.95
CA LEU A 426 16.68 23.25 -17.00
C LEU A 426 18.12 23.60 -16.62
N SER A 427 18.42 24.90 -16.62
CA SER A 427 19.63 25.45 -15.98
C SER A 427 19.55 25.31 -14.46
N GLU A 428 20.70 25.42 -13.79
CA GLU A 428 20.76 25.37 -12.32
C GLU A 428 19.97 26.51 -11.69
N GLU A 429 19.95 27.70 -12.30
CA GLU A 429 19.13 28.82 -11.85
C GLU A 429 17.63 28.50 -11.95
N GLN A 430 17.20 27.87 -13.06
CA GLN A 430 15.81 27.44 -13.21
C GLN A 430 15.42 26.36 -12.19
N LYS A 431 16.29 25.38 -11.95
CA LYS A 431 16.07 24.34 -10.92
C LYS A 431 15.92 24.96 -9.54
N ALA A 432 16.83 25.88 -9.16
CA ALA A 432 16.76 26.58 -7.88
C ALA A 432 15.46 27.40 -7.74
N ALA A 433 15.01 28.06 -8.81
CA ALA A 433 13.75 28.79 -8.84
C ALA A 433 12.53 27.88 -8.62
N PHE A 434 12.50 26.69 -9.26
CA PHE A 434 11.42 25.72 -9.02
C PHE A 434 11.45 25.14 -7.61
N THR A 435 12.62 24.84 -7.05
CA THR A 435 12.75 24.39 -5.66
C THR A 435 12.24 25.45 -4.67
N ALA A 436 12.58 26.72 -4.90
CA ALA A 436 12.05 27.83 -4.10
C ALA A 436 10.52 27.94 -4.22
N ALA A 437 9.98 27.93 -5.44
CA ALA A 437 8.54 28.00 -5.68
C ALA A 437 7.76 26.84 -5.06
N GLU A 438 8.31 25.62 -5.10
CA GLU A 438 7.70 24.46 -4.45
C GLU A 438 7.67 24.61 -2.92
N ARG A 439 8.77 25.08 -2.32
CA ARG A 439 8.83 25.37 -0.88
C ARG A 439 7.82 26.43 -0.46
N ASP A 440 7.71 27.52 -1.21
CA ASP A 440 6.71 28.57 -0.96
C ASP A 440 5.29 28.03 -1.08
N TYR A 441 5.04 27.19 -2.10
CA TYR A 441 3.78 26.49 -2.27
C TYR A 441 3.44 25.62 -1.05
N TYR A 442 4.40 24.85 -0.52
CA TYR A 442 4.18 24.06 0.70
C TYR A 442 3.98 24.91 1.94
N GLN A 443 4.69 26.03 2.06
CA GLN A 443 4.51 26.96 3.16
C GLN A 443 3.10 27.58 3.12
N GLN A 444 2.60 27.94 1.94
CA GLN A 444 1.23 28.38 1.75
C GLN A 444 0.22 27.29 2.12
N GLN A 445 0.47 26.04 1.74
CA GLN A 445 -0.36 24.91 2.13
C GLN A 445 -0.39 24.68 3.66
N ARG A 446 0.72 24.95 4.35
CA ARG A 446 0.78 24.91 5.82
C ARG A 446 0.03 26.08 6.48
N ASN A 447 0.04 27.25 5.87
CA ASN A 447 -0.59 28.46 6.40
C ASN A 447 -2.11 28.55 6.12
N GLY A 448 -2.80 27.41 6.01
CA GLY A 448 -4.24 27.33 5.81
C GLY A 448 -4.69 26.62 4.53
N GLY A 449 -3.78 26.45 3.56
CA GLY A 449 -3.98 25.63 2.36
C GLY A 449 -5.30 25.83 1.62
N VAL A 450 -5.67 24.83 0.81
CA VAL A 450 -6.99 24.79 0.19
C VAL A 450 -7.96 24.08 1.13
N ASP A 451 -8.95 24.82 1.62
CA ASP A 451 -10.07 24.21 2.32
C ASP A 451 -10.97 23.48 1.32
N TYR A 452 -10.77 22.16 1.23
CA TYR A 452 -11.56 21.29 0.36
C TYR A 452 -13.02 21.13 0.81
N GLU A 453 -13.36 21.57 2.02
CA GLU A 453 -14.72 21.57 2.55
C GLU A 453 -15.48 22.87 2.18
N ALA A 454 -14.75 23.97 1.89
CA ALA A 454 -15.31 25.28 1.53
C ALA A 454 -16.27 25.25 0.33
N PRO A 455 -17.32 26.10 0.29
CA PRO A 455 -18.31 26.13 -0.80
C PRO A 455 -17.66 26.09 -2.19
N GLU A 456 -18.30 25.45 -3.16
CA GLU A 456 -17.68 25.13 -4.46
C GLU A 456 -17.14 26.37 -5.19
N ALA A 457 -17.82 27.52 -5.08
CA ALA A 457 -17.35 28.79 -5.63
C ALA A 457 -16.08 29.33 -4.93
N GLU A 458 -15.99 29.17 -3.61
CA GLU A 458 -14.80 29.57 -2.84
C GLU A 458 -13.63 28.62 -3.11
N LEU A 459 -13.89 27.31 -3.15
CA LEU A 459 -12.90 26.31 -3.54
C LEU A 459 -12.34 26.60 -4.95
N ALA A 460 -13.22 26.89 -5.92
CA ALA A 460 -12.81 27.25 -7.28
C ALA A 460 -11.99 28.56 -7.30
N LYS A 461 -12.35 29.56 -6.50
CA LYS A 461 -11.58 30.79 -6.35
C LYS A 461 -10.17 30.51 -5.81
N LYS A 462 -10.05 29.75 -4.72
CA LYS A 462 -8.76 29.39 -4.11
C LYS A 462 -7.87 28.57 -5.06
N MET A 463 -8.45 27.57 -5.73
CA MET A 463 -7.75 26.80 -6.76
C MET A 463 -7.28 27.70 -7.92
N GLY A 464 -8.10 28.66 -8.34
CA GLY A 464 -7.73 29.63 -9.37
C GLY A 464 -6.59 30.55 -8.97
N GLU A 465 -6.59 31.06 -7.73
CA GLU A 465 -5.50 31.87 -7.16
C GLU A 465 -4.18 31.07 -7.12
N GLN A 466 -4.23 29.85 -6.61
CA GLN A 466 -3.09 28.93 -6.57
C GLN A 466 -2.56 28.63 -7.99
N SER A 467 -3.46 28.31 -8.92
CA SER A 467 -3.08 28.02 -10.31
C SER A 467 -2.43 29.22 -11.00
N LYS A 468 -2.90 30.44 -10.73
CA LYS A 468 -2.29 31.67 -11.27
C LYS A 468 -0.88 31.89 -10.72
N ALA A 469 -0.66 31.60 -9.43
CA ALA A 469 0.67 31.67 -8.84
C ALA A 469 1.63 30.65 -9.49
N MET A 470 1.19 29.42 -9.70
CA MET A 470 1.98 28.40 -10.42
C MET A 470 2.25 28.80 -11.87
N GLN A 471 1.22 29.25 -12.59
CA GLN A 471 1.33 29.74 -13.97
C GLN A 471 2.38 30.86 -14.07
N LYS A 472 2.39 31.79 -13.12
CA LYS A 472 3.40 32.86 -13.09
C LYS A 472 4.82 32.31 -12.96
N VAL A 473 5.06 31.33 -12.09
CA VAL A 473 6.39 30.68 -11.98
C VAL A 473 6.79 30.03 -13.30
N PHE A 474 5.88 29.29 -13.94
CA PHE A 474 6.15 28.71 -15.26
C PHE A 474 6.41 29.80 -16.30
N ASP A 475 5.71 30.93 -16.21
CA ASP A 475 5.85 32.01 -17.16
C ASP A 475 7.17 32.77 -17.08
N ASP A 476 7.64 32.99 -15.86
CA ASP A 476 8.89 33.70 -15.56
C ASP A 476 10.12 32.79 -15.77
N VAL A 477 10.01 31.49 -15.49
CA VAL A 477 11.16 30.57 -15.46
C VAL A 477 11.36 29.82 -16.78
N PHE A 478 10.28 29.38 -17.45
CA PHE A 478 10.42 28.60 -18.69
C PHE A 478 10.53 29.46 -19.95
N THR A 479 11.35 28.99 -20.88
CA THR A 479 11.28 29.41 -22.30
C THR A 479 10.01 28.91 -22.98
N ALA A 480 9.66 29.45 -24.16
CA ALA A 480 8.48 29.02 -24.91
C ALA A 480 8.50 27.51 -25.24
N ASP A 481 9.65 26.98 -25.66
CA ASP A 481 9.82 25.56 -25.97
C ASP A 481 9.67 24.68 -24.72
N GLN A 482 10.23 25.14 -23.59
CA GLN A 482 10.07 24.46 -22.30
C GLN A 482 8.61 24.46 -21.84
N LYS A 483 7.85 25.56 -21.99
CA LYS A 483 6.42 25.61 -21.67
C LYS A 483 5.62 24.60 -22.49
N LYS A 484 5.90 24.53 -23.80
CA LYS A 484 5.27 23.56 -24.69
C LYS A 484 5.56 22.13 -24.21
N ARG A 485 6.84 21.80 -24.00
CA ARG A 485 7.24 20.47 -23.54
C ARG A 485 6.66 20.13 -22.16
N PHE A 486 6.65 21.08 -21.24
CA PHE A 486 6.08 20.91 -19.91
C PHE A 486 4.58 20.59 -19.96
N ARG A 487 3.82 21.20 -20.88
CA ARG A 487 2.41 20.87 -21.09
C ARG A 487 2.22 19.41 -21.53
N GLU A 488 3.08 18.90 -22.43
CA GLU A 488 3.09 17.49 -22.83
C GLU A 488 3.35 16.58 -21.61
N LEU A 489 4.31 16.95 -20.76
CA LEU A 489 4.61 16.23 -19.51
C LEU A 489 3.45 16.26 -18.50
N CYS A 490 2.72 17.37 -18.38
CA CYS A 490 1.52 17.45 -17.54
C CYS A 490 0.41 16.49 -18.02
N ILE A 491 0.19 16.41 -19.33
CA ILE A 491 -0.76 15.45 -19.94
C ILE A 491 -0.35 14.02 -19.59
N GLN A 492 0.93 13.68 -19.81
CA GLN A 492 1.48 12.35 -19.48
C GLN A 492 1.34 12.01 -17.99
N ALA A 493 1.66 12.95 -17.10
CA ALA A 493 1.57 12.80 -15.66
C ALA A 493 0.14 12.51 -15.19
N ARG A 494 -0.83 13.28 -15.70
CA ARG A 494 -2.25 13.09 -15.39
C ARG A 494 -2.80 11.77 -15.94
N GLN A 495 -2.44 11.39 -17.17
CA GLN A 495 -2.78 10.07 -17.73
C GLN A 495 -2.21 8.93 -16.88
N ALA A 496 -0.96 9.05 -16.43
CA ALA A 496 -0.32 8.07 -15.57
C ALA A 496 -1.00 7.99 -14.18
N LEU A 497 -1.38 9.12 -13.58
CA LEU A 497 -2.16 9.16 -12.33
C LEU A 497 -3.52 8.46 -12.49
N ASN A 498 -4.26 8.78 -13.55
CA ASN A 498 -5.57 8.17 -13.79
C ASN A 498 -5.46 6.65 -13.99
N ALA A 499 -4.43 6.20 -14.72
CA ALA A 499 -4.15 4.78 -14.90
C ALA A 499 -3.80 4.07 -13.57
N GLN A 500 -3.07 4.75 -12.67
CA GLN A 500 -2.73 4.21 -11.35
C GLN A 500 -3.89 4.21 -10.35
N GLN A 501 -4.87 5.10 -10.52
CA GLN A 501 -6.05 5.17 -9.67
C GLN A 501 -7.09 4.08 -9.97
N LEU A 502 -6.74 3.02 -10.73
CA LEU A 502 -7.51 1.77 -10.87
C LEU A 502 -9.01 1.96 -11.18
N GLY A 503 -9.35 2.81 -12.16
CA GLY A 503 -10.73 2.93 -12.63
C GLY A 503 -11.70 3.61 -11.67
N THR A 504 -11.20 4.33 -10.66
CA THR A 504 -12.00 5.05 -9.68
C THR A 504 -12.53 6.42 -10.17
N GLY A 505 -12.57 6.67 -11.49
CA GLY A 505 -12.86 8.01 -12.02
C GLY A 505 -11.68 8.95 -11.78
N GLY A 506 -10.85 9.16 -12.81
CA GLY A 506 -9.56 9.85 -12.68
C GLY A 506 -9.69 11.24 -12.08
N MET A 507 -9.13 11.45 -10.87
CA MET A 507 -9.21 12.75 -10.18
C MET A 507 -8.61 13.88 -11.03
N TYR A 508 -7.69 13.53 -11.93
CA TYR A 508 -6.88 14.46 -12.70
C TYR A 508 -7.02 14.14 -14.19
N PRO A 509 -8.16 14.44 -14.85
CA PRO A 509 -8.30 14.23 -16.29
C PRO A 509 -7.20 14.99 -17.04
N ALA A 510 -6.61 14.37 -18.05
CA ALA A 510 -5.59 14.99 -18.90
C ALA A 510 -6.15 16.21 -19.65
N THR A 511 -7.44 16.17 -19.99
CA THR A 511 -8.17 17.32 -20.53
C THR A 511 -8.29 18.50 -19.57
N GLY A 512 -8.05 18.28 -18.28
CA GLY A 512 -8.02 19.31 -17.25
C GLY A 512 -6.70 20.08 -17.16
N VAL A 513 -5.67 19.73 -17.95
CA VAL A 513 -4.45 20.56 -18.07
C VAL A 513 -4.83 21.90 -18.73
N PRO A 514 -4.33 23.05 -18.24
CA PRO A 514 -4.63 24.36 -18.82
C PRO A 514 -4.52 24.37 -20.36
N GLY A 515 -5.58 24.87 -21.02
CA GLY A 515 -5.71 24.99 -22.48
C GLY A 515 -6.02 23.70 -23.26
N VAL A 516 -5.90 22.50 -22.68
CA VAL A 516 -6.12 21.23 -23.42
C VAL A 516 -7.57 21.06 -23.87
N ALA A 517 -8.54 21.32 -23.00
CA ALA A 517 -9.95 21.21 -23.35
C ALA A 517 -10.36 22.15 -24.51
N ASP A 518 -9.76 23.34 -24.60
CA ASP A 518 -10.02 24.32 -25.67
C ASP A 518 -9.43 23.86 -27.00
N GLU A 519 -8.21 23.31 -26.97
CA GLU A 519 -7.54 22.78 -28.16
C GLU A 519 -8.24 21.54 -28.74
N LEU A 520 -8.82 20.70 -27.87
CA LEU A 520 -9.68 19.57 -28.26
C LEU A 520 -11.11 20.00 -28.66
N LYS A 521 -11.43 21.29 -28.51
CA LYS A 521 -12.75 21.87 -28.78
C LYS A 521 -13.87 21.14 -28.03
N LEU A 522 -13.64 20.82 -26.75
CA LEU A 522 -14.64 20.11 -25.94
C LEU A 522 -15.87 20.99 -25.74
N THR A 523 -17.05 20.41 -25.97
CA THR A 523 -18.33 21.08 -25.73
C THR A 523 -18.55 21.33 -24.24
N ALA A 524 -19.46 22.26 -23.89
CA ALA A 524 -19.81 22.52 -22.50
C ALA A 524 -20.32 21.26 -21.78
N GLU A 525 -21.10 20.42 -22.48
CA GLU A 525 -21.61 19.16 -21.95
C GLU A 525 -20.50 18.13 -21.74
N GLN A 526 -19.55 18.01 -22.66
CA GLN A 526 -18.38 17.14 -22.47
C GLN A 526 -17.56 17.57 -21.25
N ARG A 527 -17.25 18.86 -21.11
CA ARG A 527 -16.52 19.39 -19.95
C ARG A 527 -17.27 19.13 -18.65
N LYS A 528 -18.58 19.32 -18.65
CA LYS A 528 -19.44 19.01 -17.50
C LYS A 528 -19.35 17.54 -17.12
N ARG A 529 -19.56 16.63 -18.07
CA ARG A 529 -19.47 15.17 -17.83
C ARG A 529 -18.10 14.76 -17.31
N ILE A 530 -17.01 15.26 -17.88
CA ILE A 530 -15.65 14.96 -17.41
C ILE A 530 -15.42 15.47 -15.98
N ARG A 531 -15.92 16.66 -15.64
CA ARG A 531 -15.83 17.18 -14.26
C ARG A 531 -16.63 16.34 -13.27
N GLU A 532 -17.79 15.87 -13.68
CA GLU A 532 -18.70 15.07 -12.87
C GLU A 532 -18.18 13.64 -12.64
N THR A 533 -17.69 12.97 -13.69
CA THR A 533 -17.34 11.54 -13.63
C THR A 533 -15.84 11.26 -13.59
N GLY A 534 -15.01 12.20 -14.07
CA GLY A 534 -13.58 11.94 -14.31
C GLY A 534 -13.28 10.94 -15.44
N ASP A 535 -14.31 10.42 -16.12
CA ASP A 535 -14.17 9.43 -17.18
C ASP A 535 -14.02 10.15 -18.53
N GLU A 536 -12.82 10.66 -18.80
CA GLU A 536 -12.55 11.35 -20.07
C GLU A 536 -12.60 10.41 -21.27
N ASP A 537 -12.17 9.17 -21.12
CA ASP A 537 -12.18 8.18 -22.21
C ASP A 537 -13.59 7.89 -22.72
N ALA A 538 -14.60 7.82 -21.83
CA ALA A 538 -16.00 7.62 -22.23
C ALA A 538 -16.71 8.87 -22.79
N VAL A 539 -16.09 10.06 -22.69
CA VAL A 539 -16.69 11.33 -23.10
C VAL A 539 -16.08 11.87 -24.40
N LEU A 540 -14.80 11.60 -24.64
CA LEU A 540 -14.08 12.03 -25.83
C LEU A 540 -14.46 11.19 -27.05
N THR A 541 -14.57 11.83 -28.22
CA THR A 541 -14.69 11.10 -29.50
C THR A 541 -13.36 10.45 -29.88
N ALA A 542 -13.38 9.52 -30.83
CA ALA A 542 -12.15 8.88 -31.33
C ALA A 542 -11.14 9.89 -31.90
N GLU A 543 -11.63 10.94 -32.57
CA GLU A 543 -10.79 12.03 -33.09
C GLU A 543 -10.15 12.84 -31.95
N GLN A 544 -10.92 13.14 -30.90
CA GLN A 544 -10.43 13.87 -29.72
C GLN A 544 -9.42 13.05 -28.94
N GLN A 545 -9.66 11.75 -28.73
CA GLN A 545 -8.68 10.83 -28.13
C GLN A 545 -7.39 10.77 -28.95
N SER A 546 -7.51 10.70 -30.27
CA SER A 546 -6.35 10.72 -31.17
C SER A 546 -5.58 12.04 -31.11
N GLN A 547 -6.29 13.17 -31.01
CA GLN A 547 -5.65 14.48 -30.83
C GLN A 547 -4.98 14.62 -29.47
N LEU A 548 -5.62 14.18 -28.39
CA LEU A 548 -5.04 14.16 -27.06
C LEU A 548 -3.74 13.34 -27.04
N LYS A 549 -3.73 12.16 -27.69
CA LYS A 549 -2.53 11.34 -27.87
C LYS A 549 -1.40 12.06 -28.63
N ARG A 550 -1.72 12.90 -29.61
CA ARG A 550 -0.72 13.74 -30.30
C ARG A 550 -0.17 14.82 -29.39
N MET A 551 -1.04 15.45 -28.58
CA MET A 551 -0.66 16.49 -27.62
C MET A 551 0.17 15.95 -26.44
N THR A 552 0.10 14.65 -26.15
CA THR A 552 0.94 13.99 -25.13
C THR A 552 2.43 14.06 -25.45
N GLY A 553 2.82 14.24 -26.72
CA GLY A 553 4.22 14.35 -27.14
C GLY A 553 5.04 13.07 -26.94
N VAL A 554 6.37 13.21 -26.92
CA VAL A 554 7.30 12.09 -26.70
C VAL A 554 7.23 11.66 -25.23
N PRO A 555 7.03 10.37 -24.89
CA PRO A 555 7.04 9.91 -23.51
C PRO A 555 8.34 10.28 -22.78
N ILE A 556 8.25 10.77 -21.54
CA ILE A 556 9.43 10.98 -20.70
C ILE A 556 10.14 9.65 -20.43
N ALA A 557 11.48 9.67 -20.48
CA ALA A 557 12.28 8.48 -20.20
C ALA A 557 11.98 7.96 -18.77
N GLY A 558 11.64 6.67 -18.65
CA GLY A 558 11.28 6.05 -17.37
C GLY A 558 9.82 6.26 -16.91
N GLY A 559 9.10 7.21 -17.51
CA GLY A 559 7.70 7.52 -17.17
C GLY A 559 7.52 8.14 -15.77
N PHE A 560 6.27 8.52 -15.45
CA PHE A 560 5.94 9.05 -14.13
C PHE A 560 5.69 7.93 -13.12
N ASN A 561 6.47 7.92 -12.03
CA ASN A 561 6.36 6.93 -10.96
C ASN A 561 5.79 7.55 -9.68
N PHE A 562 4.46 7.71 -9.61
CA PHE A 562 3.75 8.23 -8.43
C PHE A 562 3.67 7.24 -7.26
N GLY A 563 4.72 6.44 -7.04
CA GLY A 563 4.68 5.25 -6.17
C GLY A 563 3.87 5.45 -4.88
N GLY A 564 3.03 4.47 -4.57
CA GLY A 564 1.99 4.55 -3.53
C GLY A 564 2.50 5.06 -2.18
N GLY A 565 1.56 5.57 -1.35
CA GLY A 565 1.70 6.51 -0.21
C GLY A 565 2.73 6.29 0.91
N GLY A 566 3.89 5.71 0.64
CA GLY A 566 5.06 5.62 1.51
C GLY A 566 6.37 5.97 0.81
N ARG A 567 6.34 6.69 -0.33
CA ARG A 567 7.54 7.04 -1.11
C ARG A 567 7.97 8.50 -1.04
N SER A 568 7.58 9.23 0.01
CA SER A 568 8.41 10.34 0.52
C SER A 568 9.65 9.84 1.28
N ARG A 569 10.03 8.57 1.10
CA ARG A 569 11.28 8.02 1.62
C ARG A 569 12.42 8.50 0.73
N PRO A 570 13.63 8.69 1.29
CA PRO A 570 14.83 8.90 0.48
C PRO A 570 14.86 7.87 -0.65
N THR A 571 15.31 8.30 -1.83
CA THR A 571 15.50 7.46 -3.02
C THR A 571 15.92 6.06 -2.57
N PRO A 572 15.17 5.00 -2.94
CA PRO A 572 15.53 3.66 -2.49
C PRO A 572 17.01 3.42 -2.81
N PRO A 573 17.77 2.75 -1.91
CA PRO A 573 19.15 2.40 -2.19
C PRO A 573 19.20 1.79 -3.60
N SER A 574 20.22 2.15 -4.37
CA SER A 574 20.28 1.71 -5.76
C SER A 574 20.05 0.20 -5.84
N ALA A 575 19.50 -0.29 -6.95
CA ALA A 575 19.21 -1.72 -7.08
C ALA A 575 20.43 -2.61 -6.77
N ARG A 576 21.64 -2.09 -6.98
CA ARG A 576 22.91 -2.70 -6.53
C ARG A 576 22.97 -2.87 -5.02
N LEU A 577 22.83 -1.77 -4.29
CA LEU A 577 22.90 -1.76 -2.83
C LEU A 577 21.78 -2.61 -2.22
N LEU A 578 20.58 -2.60 -2.80
CA LEU A 578 19.47 -3.45 -2.32
C LEU A 578 19.76 -4.95 -2.49
N LEU A 579 20.32 -5.35 -3.64
CA LEU A 579 20.69 -6.75 -3.90
C LEU A 579 21.77 -7.27 -2.95
N LEU A 580 22.73 -6.40 -2.63
CA LEU A 580 23.81 -6.68 -1.71
C LEU A 580 23.33 -6.68 -0.26
N HIS A 581 22.50 -5.71 0.14
CA HIS A 581 21.96 -5.64 1.50
C HIS A 581 21.03 -6.82 1.80
N ALA A 582 20.17 -7.21 0.84
CA ALA A 582 19.26 -8.34 1.00
C ALA A 582 19.97 -9.71 0.99
N GLY A 583 21.26 -9.77 0.65
CA GLY A 583 22.03 -11.00 0.52
C GLY A 583 21.70 -11.82 -0.73
N ALA A 584 20.72 -11.40 -1.54
CA ALA A 584 20.25 -12.16 -2.71
C ALA A 584 21.34 -12.35 -3.78
N ALA A 585 22.34 -11.47 -3.83
CA ALA A 585 23.46 -11.57 -4.76
C ALA A 585 24.69 -12.30 -4.19
N HIS A 586 24.78 -12.55 -2.88
CA HIS A 586 26.04 -12.94 -2.23
C HIS A 586 26.61 -14.26 -2.75
N ALA A 587 25.77 -15.30 -2.83
CA ALA A 587 26.19 -16.62 -3.29
C ALA A 587 26.62 -16.61 -4.76
N ASP A 588 25.91 -15.87 -5.61
CA ASP A 588 26.17 -15.78 -7.04
C ASP A 588 27.43 -14.93 -7.35
N LEU A 589 27.69 -13.93 -6.51
CA LEU A 589 28.93 -13.14 -6.54
C LEU A 589 30.12 -13.87 -5.89
N GLY A 590 29.90 -15.01 -5.23
CA GLY A 590 30.93 -15.72 -4.47
C GLY A 590 31.57 -14.82 -3.39
N LEU A 591 30.78 -13.97 -2.72
CA LEU A 591 31.31 -13.15 -1.63
C LEU A 591 31.73 -14.04 -0.47
N ASN A 592 32.94 -13.81 0.06
CA ASN A 592 33.31 -14.41 1.33
C ASN A 592 32.62 -13.67 2.50
N ALA A 593 32.70 -14.24 3.70
CA ALA A 593 32.03 -13.69 4.89
C ALA A 593 32.52 -12.26 5.24
N GLU A 594 33.80 -11.98 5.05
CA GLU A 594 34.40 -10.67 5.31
C GLU A 594 33.89 -9.61 4.33
N GLN A 595 33.86 -9.91 3.03
CA GLN A 595 33.30 -9.03 2.00
C GLN A 595 31.81 -8.75 2.26
N ALA A 596 31.03 -9.79 2.58
CA ALA A 596 29.61 -9.63 2.87
C ALA A 596 29.38 -8.74 4.11
N PHE A 597 30.20 -8.91 5.16
CA PHE A 597 30.17 -8.07 6.35
C PHE A 597 30.50 -6.61 6.04
N LEU A 598 31.64 -6.33 5.37
CA LEU A 598 32.08 -4.99 5.04
C LEU A 598 31.06 -4.24 4.17
N ILE A 599 30.43 -4.93 3.22
CA ILE A 599 29.37 -4.36 2.37
C ILE A 599 28.14 -4.00 3.20
N ALA A 600 27.69 -4.88 4.11
CA ALA A 600 26.54 -4.61 4.97
C ALA A 600 26.81 -3.42 5.90
N GLU A 601 28.00 -3.37 6.51
CA GLU A 601 28.44 -2.28 7.37
C GLU A 601 28.47 -0.94 6.61
N THR A 602 29.09 -0.93 5.42
CA THR A 602 29.15 0.26 4.55
C THR A 602 27.76 0.78 4.19
N ILE A 603 26.81 -0.11 3.89
CA ILE A 603 25.43 0.28 3.54
C ILE A 603 24.71 0.85 4.76
N GLU A 604 24.84 0.25 5.93
CA GLU A 604 24.20 0.75 7.16
C GLU A 604 24.77 2.10 7.62
N GLU A 605 26.08 2.32 7.48
CA GLU A 605 26.72 3.59 7.81
C GLU A 605 26.15 4.74 6.95
N HIS A 606 26.13 4.57 5.63
CA HIS A 606 25.58 5.57 4.71
C HIS A 606 24.05 5.72 4.87
N ALA A 607 23.33 4.62 5.13
CA ALA A 607 21.90 4.71 5.42
C ALA A 607 21.62 5.49 6.70
N ALA A 608 22.53 5.47 7.69
CA ALA A 608 22.38 6.25 8.91
C ALA A 608 22.54 7.76 8.68
N GLU A 609 23.35 8.20 7.71
CA GLU A 609 23.47 9.62 7.31
C GLU A 609 22.16 10.19 6.74
N LEU A 610 21.39 9.34 6.05
CA LEU A 610 20.09 9.72 5.46
C LEU A 610 18.93 9.59 6.44
N ARG A 611 19.15 9.09 7.66
CA ARG A 611 18.09 9.04 8.66
C ARG A 611 17.81 10.47 9.11
N PRO A 612 16.57 10.97 8.95
CA PRO A 612 16.23 12.25 9.52
C PRO A 612 16.52 12.23 11.03
N PRO A 613 17.05 13.33 11.60
CA PRO A 613 17.25 13.40 13.04
C PRO A 613 15.92 13.10 13.71
N THR A 614 15.89 12.10 14.59
CA THR A 614 14.71 11.78 15.38
C THR A 614 14.39 12.98 16.24
N THR A 615 13.46 13.82 15.82
CA THR A 615 12.96 14.92 16.63
C THR A 615 12.33 14.32 17.88
N GLY A 616 12.85 14.71 19.05
CA GLY A 616 12.41 14.23 20.35
C GLY A 616 10.89 14.37 20.52
N ARG A 617 10.31 13.42 21.25
CA ARG A 617 8.89 13.25 21.56
C ARG A 617 8.34 14.35 22.47
N THR A 618 8.46 15.62 22.12
CA THR A 618 7.51 16.61 22.64
C THR A 618 6.25 16.45 21.81
N GLY A 619 5.13 16.10 22.43
CA GLY A 619 3.87 15.66 21.81
C GLY A 619 3.15 16.64 20.88
N GLU A 620 3.86 17.53 20.21
CA GLU A 620 3.37 18.29 19.06
C GLU A 620 3.23 17.33 17.87
N LEU A 621 1.99 16.93 17.64
CA LEU A 621 1.42 16.35 16.42
C LEU A 621 2.38 16.32 15.22
N GLY A 622 3.08 15.19 15.03
CA GLY A 622 3.55 14.70 13.73
C GLY A 622 4.12 15.74 12.77
N GLY A 623 5.02 16.60 13.25
CA GLY A 623 5.75 17.53 12.40
C GLY A 623 6.37 16.77 11.22
N TYR A 624 6.05 17.20 10.01
CA TYR A 624 6.70 16.70 8.80
C TYR A 624 8.20 16.91 8.96
N VAL A 625 8.95 15.83 9.14
CA VAL A 625 10.41 15.91 9.08
C VAL A 625 10.76 16.07 7.61
N GLU A 626 11.39 17.20 7.29
CA GLU A 626 11.86 17.46 5.94
C GLU A 626 12.78 16.30 5.53
N PRO A 627 12.48 15.58 4.45
CA PRO A 627 13.36 14.53 3.97
C PRO A 627 14.73 15.16 3.64
N PRO A 628 15.83 14.40 3.75
CA PRO A 628 17.12 14.88 3.27
C PRO A 628 16.99 15.39 1.83
N GLN A 629 17.69 16.48 1.53
CA GLN A 629 17.69 17.09 0.20
C GLN A 629 18.06 16.02 -0.85
N PRO A 630 17.40 15.98 -2.03
CA PRO A 630 17.65 14.96 -3.05
C PRO A 630 19.13 14.80 -3.42
N GLU A 631 19.88 15.90 -3.45
CA GLU A 631 21.33 15.92 -3.75
C GLU A 631 22.13 15.19 -2.66
N ALA A 632 21.81 15.42 -1.38
CA ALA A 632 22.46 14.72 -0.27
C ALA A 632 22.17 13.21 -0.32
N VAL A 633 20.94 12.83 -0.67
CA VAL A 633 20.58 11.41 -0.88
C VAL A 633 21.39 10.81 -2.02
N GLU A 634 21.48 11.50 -3.15
CA GLU A 634 22.23 11.03 -4.32
C GLU A 634 23.73 10.90 -4.02
N ASP A 635 24.32 11.88 -3.33
CA ASP A 635 25.74 11.88 -2.98
C ASP A 635 26.08 10.77 -1.98
N THR A 636 25.25 10.57 -0.95
CA THR A 636 25.43 9.44 -0.01
C THR A 636 25.26 8.09 -0.72
N VAL A 637 24.32 7.96 -1.65
CA VAL A 637 24.19 6.73 -2.46
C VAL A 637 25.42 6.51 -3.33
N LYS A 638 25.95 7.54 -4.00
CA LYS A 638 27.18 7.45 -4.81
C LYS A 638 28.40 7.09 -3.96
N ALA A 639 28.53 7.69 -2.77
CA ALA A 639 29.59 7.40 -1.82
C ALA A 639 29.53 5.93 -1.36
N CYS A 640 28.33 5.45 -1.03
CA CYS A 640 28.08 4.07 -0.65
C CYS A 640 28.43 3.10 -1.80
N GLU A 641 27.97 3.37 -3.03
CA GLU A 641 28.32 2.56 -4.20
C GLU A 641 29.84 2.52 -4.45
N LYS A 642 30.53 3.65 -4.28
CA LYS A 642 31.98 3.73 -4.44
C LYS A 642 32.70 2.87 -3.40
N ALA A 643 32.30 2.96 -2.13
CA ALA A 643 32.88 2.18 -1.04
C ALA A 643 32.63 0.67 -1.25
N VAL A 644 31.41 0.27 -1.57
CA VAL A 644 31.08 -1.13 -1.91
C VAL A 644 31.92 -1.63 -3.09
N ASN A 645 32.11 -0.81 -4.13
CA ASN A 645 32.92 -1.19 -5.30
C ASN A 645 34.41 -1.40 -4.97
N THR A 646 34.95 -0.85 -3.88
CA THR A 646 36.33 -1.15 -3.43
C THR A 646 36.48 -2.51 -2.76
N VAL A 647 35.38 -3.07 -2.21
CA VAL A 647 35.35 -4.41 -1.61
C VAL A 647 35.21 -5.50 -2.67
N LEU A 648 34.55 -5.18 -3.79
CA LEU A 648 34.28 -6.11 -4.89
C LEU A 648 35.45 -6.19 -5.88
N THR A 649 35.78 -7.41 -6.31
CA THR A 649 36.67 -7.64 -7.45
C THR A 649 36.05 -7.16 -8.78
N ALA A 650 36.85 -7.01 -9.83
CA ALA A 650 36.35 -6.61 -11.14
C ALA A 650 35.26 -7.57 -11.68
N ALA A 651 35.49 -8.88 -11.60
CA ALA A 651 34.52 -9.90 -12.01
C ALA A 651 33.22 -9.83 -11.18
N GLN A 652 33.32 -9.60 -9.87
CA GLN A 652 32.15 -9.42 -9.01
C GLN A 652 31.37 -8.15 -9.36
N ARG A 653 32.03 -7.03 -9.70
CA ARG A 653 31.36 -5.80 -10.14
C ARG A 653 30.62 -5.99 -11.45
N ASP A 654 31.24 -6.67 -12.42
CA ASP A 654 30.61 -6.99 -13.70
C ASP A 654 29.39 -7.88 -13.49
N ARG A 655 29.52 -8.93 -12.67
CA ARG A 655 28.41 -9.81 -12.32
C ARG A 655 27.30 -9.11 -11.55
N LEU A 656 27.63 -8.20 -10.63
CA LEU A 656 26.61 -7.39 -9.95
C LEU A 656 25.86 -6.50 -10.95
N GLY A 657 26.54 -5.93 -11.94
CA GLY A 657 25.90 -5.19 -13.05
C GLY A 657 24.91 -6.05 -13.83
N GLN A 658 25.26 -7.31 -14.10
CA GLN A 658 24.38 -8.30 -14.73
C GLN A 658 23.14 -8.61 -13.84
N LEU A 659 23.34 -8.85 -12.54
CA LEU A 659 22.25 -9.13 -11.59
C LEU A 659 21.28 -7.96 -11.45
N VAL A 660 21.78 -6.72 -11.47
CA VAL A 660 20.94 -5.51 -11.47
C VAL A 660 20.07 -5.44 -12.72
N LEU A 661 20.63 -5.77 -13.90
CA LEU A 661 19.84 -5.85 -15.13
C LEU A 661 18.79 -6.97 -15.07
N GLN A 662 19.11 -8.11 -14.46
CA GLN A 662 18.12 -9.18 -14.23
C GLN A 662 16.98 -8.70 -13.31
N VAL A 663 17.28 -8.09 -12.17
CA VAL A 663 16.25 -7.53 -11.26
C VAL A 663 15.38 -6.51 -12.00
N ALA A 664 16.00 -5.59 -12.74
CA ALA A 664 15.28 -4.59 -13.53
C ALA A 664 14.38 -5.24 -14.59
N ALA A 665 14.88 -6.25 -15.29
CA ALA A 665 14.14 -6.99 -16.31
C ALA A 665 12.97 -7.78 -15.72
N HIS A 666 13.15 -8.37 -14.53
CA HIS A 666 12.05 -9.02 -13.82
C HIS A 666 11.01 -7.98 -13.34
N GLY A 667 11.42 -6.81 -12.84
CA GLY A 667 10.48 -5.76 -12.46
C GLY A 667 9.69 -5.21 -13.66
N SER A 668 10.39 -4.87 -14.74
CA SER A 668 9.82 -4.37 -15.99
C SER A 668 10.81 -4.50 -17.14
N LEU A 669 10.61 -5.52 -18.00
CA LEU A 669 11.43 -5.74 -19.18
C LEU A 669 11.34 -4.56 -20.16
N THR A 670 10.17 -3.93 -20.30
CA THR A 670 10.01 -2.72 -21.11
C THR A 670 10.89 -1.58 -20.64
N THR A 671 10.83 -1.28 -19.33
CA THR A 671 11.63 -0.18 -18.76
C THR A 671 13.11 -0.47 -18.94
N THR A 672 13.50 -1.74 -18.85
CA THR A 672 14.89 -2.18 -19.06
C THR A 672 15.34 -2.03 -20.51
N PHE A 673 14.51 -2.41 -21.50
CA PHE A 673 14.82 -2.21 -22.92
C PHE A 673 14.74 -0.75 -23.37
N ALA A 674 13.96 0.08 -22.66
CA ALA A 674 13.88 1.52 -22.93
C ALA A 674 15.11 2.30 -22.43
N ARG A 675 15.96 1.69 -21.58
CA ARG A 675 17.21 2.31 -21.13
C ARG A 675 18.13 2.58 -22.32
N PRO A 676 18.64 3.81 -22.53
CA PRO A 676 19.45 4.15 -23.70
C PRO A 676 20.66 3.21 -23.88
N GLU A 677 21.34 2.86 -22.81
CA GLU A 677 22.51 1.99 -22.83
C GLU A 677 22.17 0.53 -23.18
N VAL A 678 20.99 0.04 -22.78
CA VAL A 678 20.52 -1.31 -23.15
C VAL A 678 20.05 -1.29 -24.60
N ALA A 679 19.23 -0.31 -24.98
CA ALA A 679 18.73 -0.15 -26.34
C ALA A 679 19.87 -0.01 -27.36
N ALA A 680 20.93 0.73 -27.03
CA ALA A 680 22.12 0.90 -27.86
C ALA A 680 22.92 -0.41 -27.97
N LYS A 681 23.17 -1.11 -26.86
CA LYS A 681 23.90 -2.40 -26.89
C LYS A 681 23.13 -3.51 -27.60
N LEU A 682 21.79 -3.45 -27.57
CA LEU A 682 20.92 -4.33 -28.34
C LEU A 682 20.65 -3.80 -29.76
N ALA A 683 21.14 -2.62 -30.13
CA ALA A 683 20.84 -1.98 -31.42
C ALA A 683 19.35 -2.05 -31.80
N LEU A 684 18.45 -1.72 -30.86
CA LEU A 684 17.00 -1.82 -31.10
C LEU A 684 16.58 -0.81 -32.17
N THR A 685 15.85 -1.28 -33.19
CA THR A 685 15.30 -0.42 -34.25
C THR A 685 14.14 0.43 -33.74
N VAL A 686 13.74 1.43 -34.52
CA VAL A 686 12.59 2.29 -34.19
C VAL A 686 11.31 1.46 -34.10
N GLU A 687 11.13 0.52 -35.02
CA GLU A 687 9.99 -0.40 -35.09
C GLU A 687 9.97 -1.33 -33.89
N GLN A 688 11.12 -1.90 -33.50
CA GLN A 688 11.21 -2.75 -32.30
C GLN A 688 10.84 -1.98 -31.04
N LYS A 689 11.33 -0.74 -30.89
CA LYS A 689 10.99 0.12 -29.75
C LYS A 689 9.49 0.43 -29.70
N ALA A 690 8.87 0.69 -30.85
CA ALA A 690 7.42 0.90 -30.95
C ALA A 690 6.64 -0.36 -30.53
N THR A 691 6.99 -1.53 -31.06
CA THR A 691 6.35 -2.80 -30.68
C THR A 691 6.50 -3.11 -29.19
N LEU A 692 7.69 -2.89 -28.61
CA LEU A 692 7.92 -3.07 -27.17
C LEU A 692 7.04 -2.14 -26.32
N ALA A 693 6.86 -0.89 -26.76
CA ALA A 693 5.97 0.08 -26.10
C ALA A 693 4.50 -0.33 -26.19
N GLU A 694 4.05 -0.87 -27.33
CA GLU A 694 2.68 -1.39 -27.50
C GLU A 694 2.41 -2.59 -26.59
N ILE A 695 3.33 -3.57 -26.53
CA ILE A 695 3.19 -4.74 -25.64
C ILE A 695 3.11 -4.29 -24.17
N ALA A 696 3.88 -3.26 -23.79
CA ALA A 696 3.86 -2.71 -22.44
C ALA A 696 2.56 -1.96 -22.11
N ALA A 697 2.02 -1.20 -23.08
CA ALA A 697 0.73 -0.55 -22.95
C ALA A 697 -0.39 -1.59 -22.77
N ASP A 698 -0.41 -2.65 -23.59
CA ASP A 698 -1.35 -3.77 -23.47
C ASP A 698 -1.23 -4.46 -22.10
N PHE A 699 -0.02 -4.76 -21.64
CA PHE A 699 0.19 -5.34 -20.30
C PHE A 699 -0.36 -4.46 -19.18
N ARG A 700 -0.05 -3.15 -19.18
CA ARG A 700 -0.58 -2.20 -18.17
C ARG A 700 -2.10 -2.14 -18.18
N ALA A 701 -2.70 -2.07 -19.38
CA ALA A 701 -4.15 -2.05 -19.53
C ALA A 701 -4.80 -3.35 -19.02
N ARG A 702 -4.21 -4.53 -19.30
CA ARG A 702 -4.66 -5.80 -18.74
C ARG A 702 -4.58 -5.83 -17.22
N VAL A 703 -3.45 -5.43 -16.65
CA VAL A 703 -3.29 -5.37 -15.18
C VAL A 703 -4.33 -4.43 -14.56
N ALA A 704 -4.64 -3.31 -15.20
CA ALA A 704 -5.73 -2.43 -14.75
C ALA A 704 -7.10 -3.13 -14.75
N GLN A 705 -7.43 -3.90 -15.81
CA GLN A 705 -8.66 -4.72 -15.84
C GLN A 705 -8.68 -5.78 -14.73
N VAL A 706 -7.56 -6.48 -14.53
CA VAL A 706 -7.45 -7.51 -13.47
C VAL A 706 -7.60 -6.89 -12.09
N ASN A 707 -6.96 -5.75 -11.83
CA ASN A 707 -7.09 -5.05 -10.55
C ASN A 707 -8.51 -4.54 -10.29
N GLY A 708 -9.30 -4.30 -11.34
CA GLY A 708 -10.72 -3.95 -11.27
C GLY A 708 -11.67 -5.12 -10.98
N LEU A 709 -11.15 -6.35 -10.81
CA LEU A 709 -11.94 -7.49 -10.34
C LEU A 709 -12.24 -7.36 -8.82
N PRO A 710 -13.33 -7.99 -8.33
CA PRO A 710 -13.73 -7.91 -6.93
C PRO A 710 -12.61 -8.19 -5.91
N GLY A 711 -12.70 -7.54 -4.75
CA GLY A 711 -11.74 -7.65 -3.66
C GLY A 711 -11.91 -8.87 -2.73
N THR A 712 -12.84 -9.79 -3.00
CA THR A 712 -13.23 -10.87 -2.08
C THR A 712 -12.37 -12.14 -2.25
N ALA A 713 -12.47 -13.07 -1.30
CA ALA A 713 -11.74 -14.34 -1.32
C ALA A 713 -12.02 -15.14 -2.61
N GLY A 714 -11.00 -15.76 -3.19
CA GLY A 714 -11.01 -16.40 -4.51
C GLY A 714 -10.73 -15.44 -5.67
N TRP A 715 -11.14 -14.16 -5.58
CA TRP A 715 -10.76 -13.16 -6.58
C TRP A 715 -9.34 -12.64 -6.36
N MET A 716 -8.85 -12.60 -5.12
CA MET A 716 -7.47 -12.22 -4.83
C MET A 716 -6.47 -13.17 -5.48
N GLU A 717 -6.68 -14.47 -5.34
CA GLU A 717 -5.86 -15.53 -5.91
C GLU A 717 -5.93 -15.49 -7.44
N LEU A 718 -7.14 -15.33 -8.01
CA LEU A 718 -7.31 -15.15 -9.45
C LEU A 718 -6.56 -13.92 -9.96
N ARG A 719 -6.62 -12.78 -9.26
CA ARG A 719 -5.92 -11.55 -9.64
C ARG A 719 -4.40 -11.72 -9.60
N GLN A 720 -3.87 -12.28 -8.52
CA GLN A 720 -2.43 -12.54 -8.39
C GLN A 720 -1.94 -13.44 -9.51
N LYS A 721 -2.63 -14.56 -9.73
CA LYS A 721 -2.33 -15.49 -10.83
C LYS A 721 -2.40 -14.81 -12.19
N ALA A 722 -3.45 -14.05 -12.47
CA ALA A 722 -3.62 -13.40 -13.76
C ALA A 722 -2.59 -12.30 -14.02
N ILE A 723 -2.16 -11.55 -13.00
CA ILE A 723 -1.06 -10.58 -13.12
C ILE A 723 0.26 -11.30 -13.41
N ALA A 724 0.52 -12.43 -12.74
CA ALA A 724 1.70 -13.25 -13.00
C ALA A 724 1.69 -13.81 -14.44
N ASP A 725 0.57 -14.41 -14.87
CA ASP A 725 0.40 -14.96 -16.22
C ASP A 725 0.52 -13.86 -17.29
N ALA A 726 -0.09 -12.68 -17.07
CA ALA A 726 0.03 -11.53 -17.98
C ALA A 726 1.47 -11.00 -18.05
N ARG A 727 2.21 -11.01 -16.94
CA ARG A 727 3.61 -10.59 -16.89
C ARG A 727 4.49 -11.57 -17.67
N THR A 728 4.31 -12.87 -17.49
CA THR A 728 5.01 -13.91 -18.24
C THR A 728 4.74 -13.77 -19.74
N SER A 729 3.47 -13.70 -20.14
CA SER A 729 3.09 -13.50 -21.55
C SER A 729 3.67 -12.21 -22.15
N ALA A 730 3.66 -11.11 -21.40
CA ALA A 730 4.28 -9.86 -21.86
C ALA A 730 5.79 -10.00 -22.06
N ARG A 731 6.50 -10.69 -21.16
CA ARG A 731 7.96 -10.94 -21.30
C ARG A 731 8.27 -11.83 -22.50
N GLU A 732 7.49 -12.88 -22.73
CA GLU A 732 7.64 -13.76 -23.91
C GLU A 732 7.48 -12.97 -25.20
N ARG A 733 6.38 -12.18 -25.32
CA ARG A 733 6.14 -11.31 -26.48
C ARG A 733 7.28 -10.30 -26.68
N MET A 734 7.76 -9.65 -25.63
CA MET A 734 8.86 -8.68 -25.73
C MET A 734 10.18 -9.35 -26.14
N THR A 735 10.47 -10.54 -25.63
CA THR A 735 11.68 -11.28 -26.00
C THR A 735 11.62 -11.73 -27.46
N ALA A 736 10.43 -12.08 -27.96
CA ALA A 736 10.22 -12.45 -29.36
C ALA A 736 10.41 -11.27 -30.35
N VAL A 737 10.40 -10.02 -29.89
CA VAL A 737 10.74 -8.84 -30.72
C VAL A 737 12.25 -8.81 -31.06
N LEU A 738 13.09 -9.43 -30.25
CA LEU A 738 14.54 -9.45 -30.45
C LEU A 738 14.91 -10.44 -31.57
N THR A 739 15.83 -10.04 -32.45
CA THR A 739 16.48 -10.97 -33.37
C THR A 739 17.37 -11.96 -32.60
N ALA A 740 17.77 -13.07 -33.24
CA ALA A 740 18.66 -14.05 -32.62
C ALA A 740 19.99 -13.43 -32.13
N THR A 741 20.54 -12.45 -32.87
CA THR A 741 21.75 -11.72 -32.47
C THR A 741 21.50 -10.85 -31.24
N GLN A 742 20.39 -10.13 -31.20
CA GLN A 742 20.01 -9.31 -30.05
C GLN A 742 19.68 -10.16 -28.81
N ALA A 743 19.04 -11.32 -28.99
CA ALA A 743 18.79 -12.26 -27.89
C ALA A 743 20.10 -12.81 -27.30
N ARG A 744 21.11 -13.07 -28.13
CA ARG A 744 22.47 -13.43 -27.64
C ARG A 744 23.13 -12.26 -26.90
N ALA A 745 23.05 -11.05 -27.45
CA ALA A 745 23.57 -9.85 -26.79
C ALA A 745 22.89 -9.62 -25.44
N TRP A 746 21.57 -9.80 -25.37
CA TRP A 746 20.80 -9.73 -24.13
C TRP A 746 21.30 -10.74 -23.08
N ARG A 747 21.47 -12.02 -23.46
CA ARG A 747 22.03 -13.04 -22.55
C ARG A 747 23.45 -12.70 -22.08
N ALA A 748 24.27 -12.09 -22.93
CA ALA A 748 25.61 -11.63 -22.54
C ALA A 748 25.54 -10.45 -21.56
N LEU A 749 24.59 -9.53 -21.74
CA LEU A 749 24.38 -8.38 -20.85
C LEU A 749 23.83 -8.79 -19.48
N THR A 750 22.98 -9.81 -19.42
CA THR A 750 22.40 -10.30 -18.17
C THR A 750 23.20 -11.43 -17.54
N GLY A 751 24.11 -12.08 -18.27
CA GLY A 751 24.79 -13.29 -17.82
C GLY A 751 23.83 -14.46 -17.52
N PRO A 752 24.32 -15.53 -16.86
CA PRO A 752 23.50 -16.65 -16.40
C PRO A 752 22.41 -16.18 -15.42
N GLU A 753 21.22 -16.77 -15.49
CA GLU A 753 20.12 -16.46 -14.57
C GLU A 753 20.52 -16.77 -13.13
N CYS A 754 20.23 -15.84 -12.21
CA CYS A 754 20.44 -16.04 -10.78
C CYS A 754 19.10 -16.41 -10.11
N PRO A 755 18.94 -17.66 -9.61
CA PRO A 755 17.68 -18.10 -9.01
C PRO A 755 17.21 -17.24 -7.84
N ALA A 756 18.14 -16.71 -7.03
CA ALA A 756 17.81 -15.83 -5.91
C ALA A 756 17.23 -14.49 -6.38
N VAL A 757 17.73 -13.95 -7.50
CA VAL A 757 17.18 -12.74 -8.12
C VAL A 757 15.80 -13.01 -8.72
N ALA A 758 15.63 -14.13 -9.42
CA ALA A 758 14.35 -14.53 -9.98
C ALA A 758 13.29 -14.71 -8.88
N ALA A 759 13.64 -15.36 -7.77
CA ALA A 759 12.74 -15.58 -6.63
C ALA A 759 12.41 -14.28 -5.88
N ALA A 760 13.39 -13.38 -5.70
CA ALA A 760 13.16 -12.08 -5.09
C ALA A 760 12.22 -11.21 -5.94
N ALA A 761 12.32 -11.31 -7.27
CA ALA A 761 11.56 -10.48 -8.18
C ALA A 761 10.18 -11.06 -8.57
N SER A 762 9.97 -12.38 -8.47
CA SER A 762 8.65 -12.97 -8.65
C SER A 762 7.69 -12.61 -7.51
N GLY A 763 8.23 -12.21 -6.36
CA GLY A 763 7.48 -12.04 -5.13
C GLY A 763 7.22 -13.36 -4.42
N ASP A 764 7.62 -14.51 -4.99
CA ASP A 764 7.45 -15.83 -4.38
C ASP A 764 8.37 -16.00 -3.16
N ALA A 765 9.55 -15.35 -3.15
CA ALA A 765 10.39 -15.30 -1.94
C ALA A 765 9.77 -14.46 -0.81
N ALA A 766 8.69 -13.71 -1.09
CA ALA A 766 7.97 -12.88 -0.14
C ALA A 766 6.47 -13.25 -0.01
N GLY A 767 5.99 -14.31 -0.65
CA GLY A 767 4.65 -14.85 -0.41
C GLY A 767 4.63 -15.57 0.93
N ASP A 768 3.85 -15.21 1.93
CA ASP A 768 2.46 -14.76 1.93
C ASP A 768 2.28 -13.79 3.13
N PRO A 769 1.82 -12.53 2.98
CA PRO A 769 1.54 -11.65 4.11
C PRO A 769 0.36 -12.12 4.97
#